data_AF-A0A9D5NCK6-F1
#
_entry.id   AF-A0A9D5NCK6-F1
#
_cell.length_a   1.000
_cell.length_b   1.000
_cell.length_c   1.000
_cell.angle_alpha   90.00
_cell.angle_beta   90.00
_cell.angle_gamma   90.00
#
_symmetry.space_group_name_H-M   'P 1'
#
loop_
_entity.id
_entity.type
_entity.pdbx_description
1 polymer ?
#
loop_
_entity_poly.entity_id
_entity_poly.type
_entity_poly.pdbx_seq_one_letter_code
_entity_poly.pdbx_strand_id
1 'polypeptide(L)'
;MEANKLTGLLKRGSRRVGGFFKHEYLRIFALACIFLFALMPLISLVFNISGGDLSYVFADGNFWSSVGNSALYSFIASVVTTILAVVVAYFLNTSSLKHKNVFVTILTLGMLVPTLSIGLGIRTLFGRNGFIDSMFGVEIEGIGYLGLIFGSIISSFPTTFLIIYDALKYEDKGPYDAAEIMGINRFSSFFKLTLPYLKVAIISAFFASFTWIFSDYGIPMELAGKVQTLPMYLYNQVLTSYQYGRGAIAGLFLLIPAVVSFLFDLIFHDNSSTEKQKKLLKAQKGFNIATIVIIVIVALFLFIPQASFISLTFIKSYPNDMSFSLDHIKNMFSNTYGLGIGQYVVNSLVIALLTGILGTLFAYFLGYLSVRKAGKVGKVVNLLSISTIAIPGLVLGIGYMLLFSNTNGFFYGTIAILVFVNVFHFLGSPFIMAKNCLTKINKDYEVIGETLGISKFKVLVNVLIPNSIATLIEMFSYFFLNSMITISAVAFLCTYSNQPLAIMINSYEKTGNYEMQGAISVLILLINVIARIGLNVTSSVIKKKQKKEDESVMELSLYQFELLTFLAKHGKNRYSQRFLSDTLTLSLGTVNKLLNQVFELNYAELDKDNNLSITDKGLKALEPYRVRKAIVLAAGFGQRLAPVSLHTPKPLVEVNGVRIIDTLLDALLAAGIDSIYIVRGYKKEQFDVLLKKYPTIKFIDNDEFNITNNISSLVKCIDLIDRCYICEADLVIKNPEIIRKYEYKTNYMGAKVKETDDWCFKKSGGCVTNYGRGGEDCYQAYGISYWNYEDSIKLKADLLKVYNSRAGKENLWELVPLKIQKKNYHVEVRSIHKSDIAEIDNFEELISVDSSYANYPGHEEFDVK
;
A
#
# COMPACT_ATOMS: atom_id res chain seq x y z
N MET A 1 47.05 25.11 -26.07
CA MET A 1 47.18 24.44 -24.75
C MET A 1 46.35 25.13 -23.64
N GLU A 2 45.28 25.88 -23.97
CA GLU A 2 44.45 26.61 -22.99
C GLU A 2 42.98 26.15 -22.91
N ALA A 3 42.49 25.32 -23.84
CA ALA A 3 41.12 24.79 -23.80
C ALA A 3 40.91 23.66 -22.76
N ASN A 4 41.99 23.04 -22.25
CA ASN A 4 41.93 21.96 -21.25
C ASN A 4 42.06 22.44 -19.80
N LYS A 5 42.35 23.73 -19.56
CA LYS A 5 42.40 24.30 -18.19
C LYS A 5 41.05 24.87 -17.73
N LEU A 6 40.20 25.36 -18.63
CA LEU A 6 38.85 25.85 -18.28
C LEU A 6 37.82 24.73 -18.04
N THR A 7 37.93 23.61 -18.75
CA THR A 7 37.03 22.45 -18.57
C THR A 7 37.33 21.65 -17.29
N GLY A 8 38.56 21.72 -16.77
CA GLY A 8 38.94 21.13 -15.49
C GLY A 8 38.47 21.90 -14.26
N LEU A 9 38.33 23.23 -14.36
CA LEU A 9 37.88 24.09 -13.25
C LEU A 9 36.35 24.17 -13.14
N LEU A 10 35.63 24.14 -14.27
CA LEU A 10 34.15 24.10 -14.27
C LEU A 10 33.58 22.73 -13.84
N LYS A 11 34.34 21.63 -14.00
CA LYS A 11 33.96 20.30 -13.47
C LYS A 11 34.33 20.06 -12.00
N ARG A 12 35.22 20.87 -11.40
CA ARG A 12 35.61 20.75 -9.98
C ARG A 12 34.82 21.67 -9.02
N GLY A 13 34.26 22.78 -9.50
CA GLY A 13 33.48 23.71 -8.66
C GLY A 13 31.98 23.37 -8.47
N SER A 14 31.37 22.59 -9.36
CA SER A 14 29.92 22.31 -9.32
C SER A 14 29.53 21.00 -8.59
N ARG A 15 30.51 20.13 -8.28
CA ARG A 15 30.26 18.79 -7.68
C ARG A 15 30.56 18.65 -6.20
N ARG A 16 30.98 19.71 -5.50
CA ARG A 16 31.12 19.69 -4.04
C ARG A 16 30.54 20.98 -3.49
N VAL A 17 29.86 20.89 -2.34
CA VAL A 17 29.38 21.99 -1.47
C VAL A 17 27.90 22.42 -1.61
N GLY A 18 27.21 22.31 -2.75
CA GLY A 18 25.83 22.83 -2.88
C GLY A 18 24.67 21.98 -2.31
N GLY A 19 24.81 20.65 -2.22
CA GLY A 19 23.70 19.73 -1.90
C GLY A 19 23.88 18.86 -0.64
N PHE A 20 25.08 18.80 -0.09
CA PHE A 20 25.38 17.95 1.06
C PHE A 20 24.95 18.59 2.39
N PHE A 21 24.99 19.92 2.48
CA PHE A 21 24.79 20.65 3.73
C PHE A 21 23.32 20.74 4.20
N LYS A 22 22.31 20.86 3.32
CA LYS A 22 20.91 21.08 3.78
C LYS A 22 20.25 19.88 4.47
N HIS A 23 20.67 18.65 4.17
CA HIS A 23 20.00 17.45 4.70
C HIS A 23 20.58 16.94 6.03
N GLU A 24 21.84 17.25 6.34
CA GLU A 24 22.44 16.88 7.63
C GLU A 24 21.95 17.78 8.75
N TYR A 25 21.81 19.09 8.53
CA TYR A 25 21.23 20.01 9.51
C TYR A 25 19.80 19.62 9.91
N LEU A 26 18.97 19.20 8.95
CA LEU A 26 17.60 18.77 9.25
C LEU A 26 17.56 17.49 10.10
N ARG A 27 18.55 16.60 9.97
CA ARG A 27 18.66 15.41 10.83
C ARG A 27 19.14 15.77 12.22
N ILE A 28 20.14 16.64 12.32
CA ILE A 28 20.64 17.13 13.60
C ILE A 28 19.50 17.85 14.34
N PHE A 29 18.73 18.67 13.63
CA PHE A 29 17.55 19.33 14.17
C PHE A 29 16.51 18.30 14.68
N ALA A 30 16.17 17.30 13.88
CA ALA A 30 15.20 16.28 14.29
C ALA A 30 15.67 15.47 15.52
N LEU A 31 16.95 15.10 15.57
CA LEU A 31 17.55 14.44 16.73
C LEU A 31 17.60 15.36 17.94
N ALA A 32 17.92 16.64 17.76
CA ALA A 32 17.92 17.64 18.82
C ALA A 32 16.51 17.82 19.39
N CYS A 33 15.46 17.81 18.56
CA CYS A 33 14.08 17.86 19.01
C CYS A 33 13.71 16.62 19.85
N ILE A 34 14.02 15.40 19.39
CA ILE A 34 13.75 14.19 20.20
C ILE A 34 14.55 14.21 21.50
N PHE A 35 15.82 14.63 21.44
CA PHE A 35 16.65 14.75 22.63
C PHE A 35 16.06 15.76 23.62
N LEU A 36 15.73 16.98 23.17
CA LEU A 36 15.21 18.06 24.02
C LEU A 36 13.81 17.75 24.60
N PHE A 37 12.93 17.13 23.82
CA PHE A 37 11.52 16.98 24.19
C PHE A 37 11.13 15.56 24.62
N ALA A 38 11.92 14.52 24.36
CA ALA A 38 11.62 13.18 24.86
C ALA A 38 12.64 12.69 25.90
N LEU A 39 13.94 12.91 25.69
CA LEU A 39 14.99 12.36 26.56
C LEU A 39 15.38 13.30 27.71
N MET A 40 15.56 14.59 27.42
CA MET A 40 15.95 15.59 28.42
C MET A 40 14.94 15.72 29.58
N PRO A 41 13.62 15.58 29.37
CA PRO A 41 12.66 15.50 30.48
C PRO A 41 12.93 14.34 31.43
N LEU A 42 13.31 13.17 30.91
CA LEU A 42 13.66 12.00 31.72
C LEU A 42 14.97 12.21 32.47
N ILE A 43 15.95 12.84 31.84
CA ILE A 43 17.22 13.21 32.46
C ILE A 43 16.98 14.21 33.59
N SER A 44 16.16 15.24 33.35
CA SER A 44 15.76 16.24 34.35
C SER A 44 15.10 15.60 35.57
N LEU A 45 14.26 14.59 35.34
CA LEU A 45 13.60 13.83 36.40
C LEU A 45 14.60 13.11 37.32
N VAL A 46 15.67 12.50 36.75
CA VAL A 46 16.74 11.87 37.55
C VAL A 46 17.53 12.90 38.36
N PHE A 47 17.85 14.05 37.79
CA PHE A 47 18.62 15.10 38.48
C PHE A 47 17.87 15.78 39.63
N ASN A 48 16.55 15.66 39.68
CA ASN A 48 15.73 16.20 40.77
C ASN A 48 15.59 15.26 41.98
N ILE A 49 16.24 14.09 41.97
CA ILE A 49 16.21 13.13 43.07
C ILE A 49 17.33 13.47 44.07
N SER A 50 16.96 13.82 45.31
CA SER A 50 17.93 13.99 46.39
C SER A 50 18.25 12.65 47.08
N GLY A 51 19.40 12.56 47.75
CA GLY A 51 19.75 11.37 48.54
C GLY A 51 18.75 11.08 49.67
N GLY A 52 18.15 12.14 50.24
CA GLY A 52 17.08 12.01 51.25
C GLY A 52 15.80 11.40 50.68
N ASP A 53 15.43 11.73 49.45
CA ASP A 53 14.24 11.18 48.80
C ASP A 53 14.34 9.67 48.58
N LEU A 54 15.52 9.18 48.17
CA LEU A 54 15.78 7.75 48.03
C LEU A 54 15.59 7.03 49.36
N SER A 55 16.23 7.53 50.43
CA SER A 55 16.09 6.90 51.75
C SER A 55 14.65 6.84 52.25
N TYR A 56 13.86 7.90 51.98
CA TYR A 56 12.46 7.98 52.37
C TYR A 56 11.58 7.01 51.59
N VAL A 57 11.64 7.04 50.25
CA VAL A 57 10.75 6.25 49.38
C VAL A 57 11.00 4.76 49.55
N PHE A 58 12.26 4.34 49.69
CA PHE A 58 12.58 2.92 49.90
C PHE A 58 12.16 2.39 51.27
N ALA A 59 12.03 3.28 52.28
CA ALA A 59 11.50 2.93 53.61
C ALA A 59 9.97 3.06 53.71
N ASP A 60 9.33 3.72 52.74
CA ASP A 60 7.89 3.97 52.75
C ASP A 60 7.09 2.71 52.36
N GLY A 61 6.36 2.15 53.33
CA GLY A 61 5.48 1.00 53.10
C GLY A 61 4.37 1.28 52.08
N ASN A 62 3.90 2.54 51.96
CA ASN A 62 2.88 2.90 50.99
C ASN A 62 3.42 2.87 49.56
N PHE A 63 4.70 3.20 49.36
CA PHE A 63 5.35 3.10 48.06
C PHE A 63 5.37 1.64 47.58
N TRP A 64 5.87 0.72 48.41
CA TRP A 64 5.94 -0.70 48.04
C TRP A 64 4.57 -1.35 47.90
N SER A 65 3.59 -0.96 48.73
CA SER A 65 2.19 -1.34 48.54
C SER A 65 1.68 -0.87 47.17
N SER A 66 1.97 0.39 46.80
CA SER A 66 1.57 0.95 45.50
C SER A 66 2.20 0.22 44.31
N VAL A 67 3.49 -0.14 44.41
CA VAL A 67 4.19 -0.94 43.39
C VAL A 67 3.58 -2.34 43.28
N GLY A 68 3.36 -3.01 44.41
CA GLY A 68 2.79 -4.36 44.46
C GLY A 68 1.36 -4.42 43.93
N ASN A 69 0.51 -3.49 44.36
CA ASN A 69 -0.87 -3.37 43.88
C ASN A 69 -0.88 -3.14 42.37
N SER A 70 -0.09 -2.17 41.88
CA SER A 70 0.03 -1.88 40.44
C SER A 70 0.51 -3.07 39.62
N ALA A 71 1.52 -3.80 40.09
CA ALA A 71 2.01 -4.98 39.40
C ALA A 71 0.96 -6.10 39.36
N LEU A 72 0.27 -6.35 40.48
CA LEU A 72 -0.70 -7.44 40.62
C LEU A 72 -1.93 -7.23 39.72
N TYR A 73 -2.61 -6.08 39.82
CA TYR A 73 -3.84 -5.88 39.03
C TYR A 73 -3.52 -5.75 37.53
N SER A 74 -2.41 -5.10 37.18
CA SER A 74 -2.00 -4.95 35.78
C SER A 74 -1.65 -6.30 35.16
N PHE A 75 -0.96 -7.17 35.90
CA PHE A 75 -0.62 -8.51 35.42
C PHE A 75 -1.87 -9.34 35.14
N ILE A 76 -2.79 -9.41 36.11
CA ILE A 76 -4.04 -10.17 35.97
C ILE A 76 -4.87 -9.62 34.80
N ALA A 77 -5.07 -8.29 34.75
CA ALA A 77 -5.83 -7.66 33.68
C ALA A 77 -5.20 -7.93 32.30
N SER A 78 -3.88 -7.79 32.14
CA SER A 78 -3.21 -8.03 30.87
C SER A 78 -3.24 -9.48 30.42
N VAL A 79 -3.14 -10.45 31.33
CA VAL A 79 -3.32 -11.88 30.99
C VAL A 79 -4.74 -12.11 30.45
N VAL A 80 -5.75 -11.64 31.18
CA VAL A 80 -7.16 -11.81 30.79
C VAL A 80 -7.47 -11.11 29.45
N THR A 81 -7.02 -9.87 29.29
CA THR A 81 -7.18 -9.10 28.04
C THR A 81 -6.52 -9.81 26.88
N THR A 82 -5.30 -10.31 27.05
CA THR A 82 -4.57 -11.02 25.98
C THR A 82 -5.29 -12.29 25.57
N ILE A 83 -5.77 -13.10 26.53
CA ILE A 83 -6.56 -14.31 26.24
C ILE A 83 -7.84 -13.94 25.47
N LEU A 84 -8.58 -12.93 25.94
CA LEU A 84 -9.81 -12.47 25.29
C LEU A 84 -9.54 -11.97 23.86
N ALA A 85 -8.47 -11.20 23.68
CA ALA A 85 -8.03 -10.69 22.38
C ALA A 85 -7.66 -11.84 21.41
N VAL A 86 -6.92 -12.86 21.86
CA VAL A 86 -6.60 -14.05 21.05
C VAL A 86 -7.87 -14.75 20.60
N VAL A 87 -8.80 -15.00 21.51
CA VAL A 87 -10.07 -15.67 21.19
C VAL A 87 -10.85 -14.87 20.15
N VAL A 88 -11.12 -13.59 20.40
CA VAL A 88 -11.92 -12.76 19.50
C VAL A 88 -11.23 -12.59 18.13
N ALA A 89 -9.92 -12.36 18.11
CA ALA A 89 -9.15 -12.23 16.88
C ALA A 89 -9.16 -13.52 16.06
N TYR A 90 -8.99 -14.68 16.70
CA TYR A 90 -9.06 -15.99 16.04
C TYR A 90 -10.43 -16.24 15.41
N PHE A 91 -11.53 -16.07 16.17
CA PHE A 91 -12.88 -16.28 15.65
C PHE A 91 -13.22 -15.32 14.50
N LEU A 92 -12.89 -14.03 14.64
CA LEU A 92 -13.16 -13.06 13.60
C LEU A 92 -12.35 -13.34 12.33
N ASN A 93 -11.05 -13.65 12.47
CA ASN A 93 -10.16 -13.90 11.33
C ASN A 93 -10.53 -15.20 10.58
N THR A 94 -10.94 -16.25 11.30
CA THR A 94 -11.32 -17.53 10.69
C THR A 94 -12.76 -17.59 10.16
N SER A 95 -13.65 -16.68 10.58
CA SER A 95 -15.05 -16.63 10.10
C SER A 95 -15.18 -16.28 8.60
N SER A 96 -16.34 -16.54 7.99
CA SER A 96 -16.63 -16.16 6.59
C SER A 96 -17.49 -14.89 6.47
N LEU A 97 -17.48 -14.03 7.49
CA LEU A 97 -18.31 -12.81 7.55
C LEU A 97 -17.93 -11.82 6.44
N LYS A 98 -18.93 -11.27 5.73
CA LYS A 98 -18.70 -10.34 4.60
C LYS A 98 -18.13 -8.97 5.03
N HIS A 99 -18.52 -8.47 6.20
CA HIS A 99 -18.19 -7.13 6.68
C HIS A 99 -17.32 -7.14 7.96
N LYS A 100 -16.25 -7.95 7.98
CA LYS A 100 -15.35 -8.07 9.16
C LYS A 100 -14.86 -6.74 9.71
N ASN A 101 -14.57 -5.78 8.82
CA ASN A 101 -14.11 -4.44 9.22
C ASN A 101 -15.10 -3.67 10.10
N VAL A 102 -16.41 -3.94 9.99
CA VAL A 102 -17.43 -3.34 10.87
C VAL A 102 -17.24 -3.85 12.30
N PHE A 103 -17.06 -5.15 12.48
CA PHE A 103 -16.80 -5.75 13.80
C PHE A 103 -15.47 -5.26 14.40
N VAL A 104 -14.40 -5.16 13.59
CA VAL A 104 -13.13 -4.55 14.03
C VAL A 104 -13.36 -3.10 14.49
N THR A 105 -14.16 -2.32 13.76
CA THR A 105 -14.46 -0.93 14.12
C THR A 105 -15.25 -0.85 15.42
N ILE A 106 -16.25 -1.72 15.61
CA ILE A 106 -17.05 -1.78 16.85
C ILE A 106 -16.15 -2.13 18.04
N LEU A 107 -15.32 -3.17 17.93
CA LEU A 107 -14.42 -3.63 18.99
C LEU A 107 -13.32 -2.61 19.34
N THR A 108 -13.04 -1.65 18.45
CA THR A 108 -12.01 -0.62 18.65
C THR A 108 -12.57 0.76 18.99
N LEU A 109 -13.89 0.94 18.94
CA LEU A 109 -14.53 2.23 19.22
C LEU A 109 -14.30 2.71 20.66
N GLY A 110 -14.12 1.77 21.61
CA GLY A 110 -13.83 2.07 23.01
C GLY A 110 -12.57 2.91 23.22
N MET A 111 -11.62 2.90 22.26
CA MET A 111 -10.41 3.73 22.31
C MET A 111 -10.70 5.24 22.25
N LEU A 112 -11.91 5.64 21.85
CA LEU A 112 -12.29 7.06 21.74
C LEU A 112 -12.75 7.66 23.08
N VAL A 113 -12.92 6.82 24.10
CA VAL A 113 -13.43 7.19 25.42
C VAL A 113 -12.26 7.44 26.39
N PRO A 114 -12.23 8.55 27.13
CA PRO A 114 -11.25 8.77 28.19
C PRO A 114 -11.30 7.65 29.25
N THR A 115 -10.16 7.24 29.79
CA THR A 115 -10.10 6.16 30.79
C THR A 115 -10.86 6.51 32.07
N LEU A 116 -10.81 7.77 32.53
CA LEU A 116 -11.64 8.23 33.65
C LEU A 116 -13.15 8.04 33.37
N SER A 117 -13.61 8.27 32.15
CA SER A 117 -15.03 8.09 31.80
C SER A 117 -15.45 6.62 31.86
N ILE A 118 -14.55 5.69 31.50
CA ILE A 118 -14.77 4.24 31.68
C ILE A 118 -14.87 3.93 33.18
N GLY A 119 -13.98 4.50 33.99
CA GLY A 119 -14.01 4.39 35.45
C GLY A 119 -15.34 4.85 36.04
N LEU A 120 -15.81 6.05 35.67
CA LEU A 120 -17.12 6.58 36.06
C LEU A 120 -18.23 5.59 35.70
N GLY A 121 -18.25 5.10 34.46
CA GLY A 121 -19.26 4.15 33.99
C GLY A 121 -19.31 2.84 34.78
N ILE A 122 -18.15 2.33 35.21
CA ILE A 122 -18.09 1.12 36.06
C ILE A 122 -18.55 1.45 37.48
N ARG A 123 -18.11 2.58 38.05
CA ARG A 123 -18.53 3.05 39.37
C ARG A 123 -20.04 3.23 39.44
N THR A 124 -20.68 3.73 38.38
CA THR A 124 -22.14 3.97 38.36
C THR A 124 -22.93 2.71 38.06
N LEU A 125 -22.32 1.73 37.42
CA LEU A 125 -22.95 0.45 37.13
C LEU A 125 -22.91 -0.50 38.34
N PHE A 126 -21.72 -0.65 38.94
CA PHE A 126 -21.42 -1.63 39.99
C PHE A 126 -21.07 -0.99 41.35
N GLY A 127 -21.12 0.33 41.49
CA GLY A 127 -20.92 0.97 42.79
C GLY A 127 -22.14 0.84 43.70
N ARG A 128 -21.99 1.30 44.94
CA ARG A 128 -23.08 1.37 45.92
C ARG A 128 -24.15 2.35 45.42
N ASN A 129 -25.43 1.94 45.41
CA ASN A 129 -26.53 2.63 44.74
C ASN A 129 -26.37 2.75 43.20
N GLY A 130 -25.53 1.91 42.59
CA GLY A 130 -25.37 1.83 41.15
C GLY A 130 -26.59 1.22 40.45
N PHE A 131 -26.59 1.23 39.12
CA PHE A 131 -27.73 0.70 38.35
C PHE A 131 -28.02 -0.78 38.62
N ILE A 132 -26.98 -1.61 38.79
CA ILE A 132 -27.18 -3.04 39.08
C ILE A 132 -27.78 -3.25 40.48
N ASP A 133 -27.27 -2.52 41.46
CA ASP A 133 -27.80 -2.54 42.83
C ASP A 133 -29.26 -2.07 42.85
N SER A 134 -29.57 -0.95 42.19
CA SER A 134 -30.94 -0.42 42.09
C SER A 134 -31.92 -1.32 41.33
N MET A 135 -31.48 -2.06 40.31
CA MET A 135 -32.34 -2.92 39.49
C MET A 135 -32.51 -4.34 40.05
N PHE A 136 -31.47 -4.90 40.66
CA PHE A 136 -31.42 -6.32 41.06
C PHE A 136 -31.23 -6.53 42.56
N GLY A 137 -30.94 -5.48 43.34
CA GLY A 137 -30.64 -5.57 44.76
C GLY A 137 -29.35 -6.34 45.07
N VAL A 138 -28.44 -6.43 44.09
CA VAL A 138 -27.16 -7.14 44.24
C VAL A 138 -26.04 -6.11 44.37
N GLU A 139 -25.46 -6.04 45.56
CA GLU A 139 -24.25 -5.26 45.81
C GLU A 139 -23.03 -6.01 45.26
N ILE A 140 -22.53 -5.57 44.12
CA ILE A 140 -21.22 -6.00 43.60
C ILE A 140 -20.19 -4.97 44.08
N GLU A 141 -19.03 -5.39 44.57
CA GLU A 141 -17.97 -4.45 44.96
C GLU A 141 -17.25 -3.94 43.69
N GLY A 142 -17.86 -2.95 43.01
CA GLY A 142 -17.33 -2.33 41.79
C GLY A 142 -16.12 -1.41 42.01
N ILE A 143 -15.71 -1.21 43.27
CA ILE A 143 -14.57 -0.39 43.70
C ILE A 143 -13.53 -1.32 44.33
N GLY A 144 -12.24 -0.99 44.16
CA GLY A 144 -11.11 -1.82 44.59
C GLY A 144 -10.58 -2.68 43.45
N TYR A 145 -9.97 -3.82 43.79
CA TYR A 145 -9.24 -4.66 42.84
C TYR A 145 -10.08 -5.15 41.66
N LEU A 146 -11.33 -5.57 41.90
CA LEU A 146 -12.20 -6.06 40.82
C LEU A 146 -12.55 -4.96 39.83
N GLY A 147 -12.92 -3.77 40.32
CA GLY A 147 -13.15 -2.59 39.49
C GLY A 147 -11.92 -2.21 38.67
N LEU A 148 -10.73 -2.20 39.29
CA LEU A 148 -9.46 -1.95 38.60
C LEU A 148 -9.22 -2.94 37.46
N ILE A 149 -9.41 -4.24 37.71
CA ILE A 149 -9.20 -5.28 36.70
C ILE A 149 -10.21 -5.12 35.56
N PHE A 150 -11.51 -4.97 35.84
CA PHE A 150 -12.54 -4.83 34.81
C PHE A 150 -12.34 -3.56 33.96
N GLY A 151 -12.09 -2.41 34.59
CA GLY A 151 -11.84 -1.17 33.89
C GLY A 151 -10.59 -1.24 33.01
N SER A 152 -9.55 -1.90 33.51
CA SER A 152 -8.30 -2.10 32.76
C SER A 152 -8.47 -3.05 31.58
N ILE A 153 -9.30 -4.08 31.69
CA ILE A 153 -9.62 -4.97 30.55
C ILE A 153 -10.34 -4.18 29.46
N ILE A 154 -11.35 -3.38 29.82
CA ILE A 154 -12.15 -2.61 28.84
C ILE A 154 -11.27 -1.58 28.11
N SER A 155 -10.39 -0.89 28.84
CA SER A 155 -9.52 0.14 28.24
C SER A 155 -8.40 -0.44 27.38
N SER A 156 -7.80 -1.57 27.77
CA SER A 156 -6.66 -2.18 27.07
C SER A 156 -7.05 -3.19 26.00
N PHE A 157 -8.29 -3.69 25.99
CA PHE A 157 -8.74 -4.68 25.01
C PHE A 157 -8.60 -4.23 23.55
N PRO A 158 -9.05 -3.03 23.14
CA PRO A 158 -8.97 -2.61 21.75
C PRO A 158 -7.56 -2.65 21.14
N THR A 159 -6.57 -2.16 21.88
CA THR A 159 -5.16 -2.10 21.44
C THR A 159 -4.56 -3.49 21.37
N THR A 160 -4.79 -4.31 22.40
CA THR A 160 -4.33 -5.70 22.48
C THR A 160 -4.93 -6.55 21.36
N PHE A 161 -6.23 -6.39 21.10
CA PHE A 161 -6.96 -7.05 20.01
C PHE A 161 -6.36 -6.72 18.64
N LEU A 162 -6.04 -5.45 18.37
CA LEU A 162 -5.46 -5.05 17.09
C LEU A 162 -4.10 -5.69 16.83
N ILE A 163 -3.21 -5.75 17.84
CA ILE A 163 -1.88 -6.39 17.70
C ILE A 163 -2.03 -7.84 17.25
N ILE A 164 -2.92 -8.59 17.90
CA ILE A 164 -3.11 -10.02 17.61
C ILE A 164 -3.87 -10.24 16.31
N TYR A 165 -4.90 -9.43 16.05
CA TYR A 165 -5.69 -9.51 14.81
C TYR A 165 -4.85 -9.18 13.57
N ASP A 166 -3.94 -8.21 13.65
CA ASP A 166 -3.04 -7.89 12.55
C ASP A 166 -2.00 -9.00 12.33
N ALA A 167 -1.44 -9.60 13.39
CA ALA A 167 -0.53 -10.74 13.27
C ALA A 167 -1.18 -11.94 12.55
N LEU A 168 -2.44 -12.21 12.88
CA LEU A 168 -3.26 -13.27 12.26
C LEU A 168 -3.61 -13.01 10.79
N LYS A 169 -3.59 -11.76 10.33
CA LYS A 169 -4.00 -11.39 8.97
C LYS A 169 -3.00 -11.83 7.89
N TYR A 170 -1.75 -12.05 8.29
CA TYR A 170 -0.63 -12.37 7.39
C TYR A 170 -0.21 -13.84 7.46
N GLU A 171 -0.93 -14.67 8.21
CA GLU A 171 -0.62 -16.09 8.38
C GLU A 171 -0.89 -16.90 7.11
N ASP A 172 0.04 -17.80 6.74
CA ASP A 172 -0.13 -18.70 5.59
C ASP A 172 -1.23 -19.74 5.86
N LYS A 173 -2.09 -19.95 4.86
CA LYS A 173 -3.17 -20.93 4.89
C LYS A 173 -2.67 -22.36 4.63
N GLY A 174 -1.50 -22.54 4.02
CA GLY A 174 -0.96 -23.85 3.64
C GLY A 174 -0.96 -24.89 4.77
N PRO A 175 -0.40 -24.59 5.96
CA PRO A 175 -0.40 -25.51 7.10
C PRO A 175 -1.81 -25.91 7.57
N TYR A 176 -2.79 -25.02 7.46
CA TYR A 176 -4.17 -25.28 7.88
C TYR A 176 -4.92 -26.18 6.90
N ASP A 177 -4.71 -26.00 5.60
CA ASP A 177 -5.31 -26.86 4.57
C ASP A 177 -4.73 -28.29 4.68
N ALA A 178 -3.43 -28.42 4.94
CA ALA A 178 -2.80 -29.72 5.22
C ALA A 178 -3.39 -30.38 6.47
N ALA A 179 -3.59 -29.62 7.55
CA ALA A 179 -4.21 -30.12 8.78
C ALA A 179 -5.66 -30.58 8.56
N GLU A 180 -6.45 -29.85 7.76
CA GLU A 180 -7.82 -30.24 7.40
C GLU A 180 -7.84 -31.53 6.58
N ILE A 181 -6.95 -31.70 5.60
CA ILE A 181 -6.78 -32.93 4.82
C ILE A 181 -6.39 -34.12 5.72
N MET A 182 -5.54 -33.89 6.72
CA MET A 182 -5.13 -34.91 7.70
C MET A 182 -6.19 -35.20 8.78
N GLY A 183 -7.38 -34.57 8.70
CA GLY A 183 -8.46 -34.78 9.67
C GLY A 183 -8.21 -34.16 11.05
N ILE A 184 -7.26 -33.22 11.17
CA ILE A 184 -6.97 -32.52 12.41
C ILE A 184 -8.10 -31.53 12.69
N ASN A 185 -8.73 -31.65 13.86
CA ASN A 185 -9.82 -30.78 14.25
C ASN A 185 -9.34 -29.34 14.56
N ARG A 186 -10.24 -28.35 14.43
CA ARG A 186 -9.90 -26.92 14.58
C ARG A 186 -9.35 -26.54 15.96
N PHE A 187 -9.76 -27.24 17.02
CA PHE A 187 -9.23 -27.01 18.36
C PHE A 187 -7.76 -27.41 18.43
N SER A 188 -7.41 -28.57 17.88
CA SER A 188 -6.02 -29.03 17.78
C SER A 188 -5.21 -28.13 16.85
N SER A 189 -5.79 -27.68 15.72
CA SER A 189 -5.14 -26.73 14.82
C SER A 189 -4.84 -25.40 15.52
N PHE A 190 -5.74 -24.92 16.39
CA PHE A 190 -5.50 -23.71 17.19
C PHE A 190 -4.27 -23.86 18.11
N PHE A 191 -4.20 -24.92 18.91
CA PHE A 191 -3.08 -25.11 19.85
C PHE A 191 -1.76 -25.50 19.18
N LYS A 192 -1.81 -26.21 18.04
CA LYS A 192 -0.61 -26.74 17.37
C LYS A 192 -0.07 -25.87 16.24
N LEU A 193 -0.91 -25.05 15.61
CA LEU A 193 -0.52 -24.18 14.49
C LEU A 193 -0.66 -22.70 14.86
N THR A 194 -1.85 -22.26 15.26
CA THR A 194 -2.14 -20.84 15.50
C THR A 194 -1.37 -20.29 16.69
N LEU A 195 -1.42 -20.96 17.84
CA LEU A 195 -0.81 -20.46 19.07
C LEU A 195 0.73 -20.40 18.97
N PRO A 196 1.44 -21.40 18.41
CA PRO A 196 2.88 -21.32 18.17
C PRO A 196 3.27 -20.24 17.17
N TYR A 197 2.46 -20.01 16.12
CA TYR A 197 2.67 -18.91 15.17
C TYR A 197 2.54 -17.55 15.87
N LEU A 198 1.51 -17.39 16.70
CA LEU A 198 1.25 -16.13 17.41
C LEU A 198 2.12 -15.89 18.64
N LYS A 199 3.04 -16.78 19.03
CA LYS A 199 3.77 -16.68 20.31
C LYS A 199 4.43 -15.31 20.53
N VAL A 200 5.05 -14.74 19.49
CA VAL A 200 5.70 -13.42 19.58
C VAL A 200 4.67 -12.32 19.70
N ALA A 201 3.63 -12.36 18.87
CA ALA A 201 2.53 -11.39 18.91
C ALA A 201 1.77 -11.41 20.25
N ILE A 202 1.58 -12.58 20.86
CA ILE A 202 0.93 -12.74 22.17
C ILE A 202 1.78 -12.12 23.27
N ILE A 203 3.10 -12.36 23.27
CA ILE A 203 3.99 -11.79 24.28
C ILE A 203 4.12 -10.27 24.10
N SER A 204 4.25 -9.77 22.87
CA SER A 204 4.24 -8.33 22.58
C SER A 204 2.92 -7.68 23.00
N ALA A 205 1.77 -8.31 22.69
CA ALA A 205 0.46 -7.81 23.09
C ALA A 205 0.28 -7.79 24.61
N PHE A 206 0.78 -8.81 25.31
CA PHE A 206 0.79 -8.87 26.77
C PHE A 206 1.62 -7.72 27.37
N PHE A 207 2.86 -7.52 26.93
CA PHE A 207 3.71 -6.44 27.46
C PHE A 207 3.19 -5.05 27.12
N ALA A 208 2.62 -4.87 25.92
CA ALA A 208 1.97 -3.62 25.53
C ALA A 208 0.75 -3.32 26.41
N SER A 209 -0.11 -4.32 26.64
CA SER A 209 -1.26 -4.22 27.54
C SER A 209 -0.80 -3.93 28.98
N PHE A 210 0.20 -4.64 29.48
CA PHE A 210 0.71 -4.50 30.84
C PHE A 210 1.29 -3.12 31.08
N THR A 211 2.10 -2.63 30.15
CA THR A 211 2.67 -1.28 30.20
C THR A 211 1.59 -0.20 30.22
N TRP A 212 0.57 -0.37 29.37
CA TRP A 212 -0.57 0.56 29.31
C TRP A 212 -1.33 0.60 30.64
N ILE A 213 -1.70 -0.57 31.19
CA ILE A 213 -2.49 -0.68 32.42
C ILE A 213 -1.69 -0.23 33.65
N PHE A 214 -0.40 -0.57 33.72
CA PHE A 214 0.48 -0.23 34.83
C PHE A 214 0.73 1.27 34.94
N SER A 215 0.68 1.98 33.81
CA SER A 215 0.89 3.43 33.74
C SER A 215 -0.39 4.26 33.69
N ASP A 216 -1.56 3.63 33.60
CA ASP A 216 -2.83 4.34 33.57
C ASP A 216 -3.14 5.00 34.91
N TYR A 217 -3.54 6.27 34.83
CA TYR A 217 -3.97 7.05 35.98
C TYR A 217 -5.49 7.08 36.09
N GLY A 218 -6.20 7.01 34.97
CA GLY A 218 -7.62 7.32 34.94
C GLY A 218 -8.50 6.26 35.59
N ILE A 219 -8.28 4.97 35.28
CA ILE A 219 -9.02 3.88 35.91
C ILE A 219 -8.73 3.82 37.42
N PRO A 220 -7.47 3.87 37.89
CA PRO A 220 -7.21 3.88 39.33
C PRO A 220 -7.84 5.05 40.08
N MET A 221 -7.80 6.25 39.52
CA MET A 221 -8.40 7.43 40.18
C MET A 221 -9.87 7.22 40.54
N GLU A 222 -10.66 6.62 39.63
CA GLU A 222 -12.10 6.40 39.86
C GLU A 222 -12.41 5.15 40.68
N LEU A 223 -11.69 4.06 40.44
CA LEU A 223 -12.08 2.73 40.89
C LEU A 223 -11.21 2.15 42.01
N ALA A 224 -10.05 2.73 42.34
CA ALA A 224 -9.14 2.07 43.28
C ALA A 224 -9.66 2.06 44.73
N GLY A 225 -10.49 3.04 45.11
CA GLY A 225 -11.01 3.15 46.48
C GLY A 225 -9.88 3.27 47.50
N LYS A 226 -9.72 2.24 48.35
CA LYS A 226 -8.64 2.18 49.36
C LYS A 226 -7.32 1.65 48.80
N VAL A 227 -7.32 1.05 47.62
CA VAL A 227 -6.10 0.49 47.00
C VAL A 227 -5.28 1.65 46.47
N GLN A 228 -4.06 1.83 46.95
CA GLN A 228 -3.15 2.82 46.39
C GLN A 228 -2.38 2.19 45.22
N THR A 229 -2.28 2.89 44.08
CA THR A 229 -1.52 2.46 42.89
C THR A 229 -0.35 3.41 42.64
N LEU A 230 0.67 2.93 41.95
CA LEU A 230 1.89 3.69 41.67
C LEU A 230 1.62 5.00 40.89
N PRO A 231 0.76 5.03 39.85
CA PRO A 231 0.36 6.28 39.18
C PRO A 231 -0.29 7.30 40.12
N MET A 232 -1.15 6.85 41.05
CA MET A 232 -1.78 7.73 42.04
C MET A 232 -0.79 8.20 43.11
N TYR A 233 0.12 7.34 43.56
CA TYR A 233 1.21 7.73 44.47
C TYR A 233 2.04 8.85 43.85
N LEU A 234 2.46 8.68 42.59
CA LEU A 234 3.20 9.69 41.83
C LEU A 234 2.41 11.01 41.76
N TYR A 235 1.13 10.94 41.37
CA TYR A 235 0.28 12.13 41.26
C TYR A 235 0.18 12.88 42.60
N ASN A 236 -0.06 12.16 43.70
CA ASN A 236 -0.21 12.73 45.04
C ASN A 236 1.11 13.32 45.57
N GLN A 237 2.25 12.67 45.33
CA GLN A 237 3.55 13.22 45.75
C GLN A 237 3.83 14.55 45.05
N VAL A 238 3.51 14.67 43.77
CA VAL A 238 3.81 15.87 42.98
C VAL A 238 2.78 16.99 43.19
N LEU A 239 1.49 16.71 43.03
CA LEU A 239 0.46 17.75 43.02
C LEU A 239 -0.14 18.05 44.39
N THR A 240 -0.13 17.09 45.31
CA THR A 240 -0.68 17.28 46.66
C THR A 240 0.42 17.59 47.68
N SER A 241 1.53 16.86 47.61
CA SER A 241 2.61 16.96 48.61
C SER A 241 3.79 17.85 48.16
N TYR A 242 3.82 18.27 46.90
CA TYR A 242 4.90 19.07 46.29
C TYR A 242 6.30 18.44 46.45
N GLN A 243 6.38 17.12 46.58
CA GLN A 243 7.61 16.33 46.72
C GLN A 243 8.04 15.79 45.36
N TYR A 244 8.67 16.64 44.55
CA TYR A 244 9.05 16.31 43.17
C TYR A 244 10.07 15.17 43.07
N GLY A 245 11.06 15.10 43.96
CA GLY A 245 12.07 14.03 43.98
C GLY A 245 11.46 12.65 44.26
N ARG A 246 10.48 12.57 45.17
CA ARG A 246 9.74 11.33 45.46
C ARG A 246 8.86 10.90 44.28
N GLY A 247 8.19 11.86 43.66
CA GLY A 247 7.42 11.66 42.42
C GLY A 247 8.29 11.17 41.27
N ALA A 248 9.51 11.69 41.14
CA ALA A 248 10.50 11.25 40.16
C ALA A 248 10.89 9.78 40.36
N ILE A 249 11.15 9.34 41.60
CA ILE A 249 11.43 7.92 41.88
C ILE A 249 10.27 7.03 41.43
N ALA A 250 9.03 7.39 41.77
CA ALA A 250 7.85 6.66 41.30
C ALA A 250 7.74 6.65 39.76
N GLY A 251 8.09 7.76 39.10
CA GLY A 251 8.12 7.86 37.64
C GLY A 251 9.16 6.93 36.99
N LEU A 252 10.32 6.74 37.60
CA LEU A 252 11.32 5.78 37.13
C LEU A 252 10.82 4.33 37.22
N PHE A 253 10.07 3.98 38.27
CA PHE A 253 9.45 2.66 38.38
C PHE A 253 8.36 2.43 37.33
N LEU A 254 7.60 3.48 36.96
CA LEU A 254 6.63 3.41 35.86
C LEU A 254 7.27 3.16 34.48
N LEU A 255 8.55 3.50 34.29
CA LEU A 255 9.28 3.23 33.05
C LEU A 255 9.71 1.76 32.92
N ILE A 256 9.84 1.01 34.01
CA ILE A 256 10.41 -0.35 33.99
C ILE A 256 9.64 -1.27 33.03
N PRO A 257 8.29 -1.42 33.12
CA PRO A 257 7.55 -2.27 32.20
C PRO A 257 7.67 -1.84 30.74
N ALA A 258 7.70 -0.53 30.51
CA ALA A 258 7.78 0.04 29.19
C ALA A 258 9.13 -0.22 28.52
N VAL A 259 10.23 -0.12 29.29
CA VAL A 259 11.57 -0.50 28.84
C VAL A 259 11.63 -2.00 28.55
N VAL A 260 11.05 -2.85 29.39
CA VAL A 260 10.99 -4.30 29.15
C VAL A 260 10.22 -4.62 27.87
N SER A 261 9.04 -4.02 27.67
CA SER A 261 8.24 -4.16 26.44
C SER A 261 9.03 -3.73 25.20
N PHE A 262 9.71 -2.57 25.28
CA PHE A 262 10.52 -2.04 24.19
C PHE A 262 11.71 -2.95 23.85
N LEU A 263 12.42 -3.45 24.86
CA LEU A 263 13.54 -4.38 24.65
C LEU A 263 13.06 -5.70 24.04
N PHE A 264 11.91 -6.21 24.48
CA PHE A 264 11.31 -7.40 23.89
C PHE A 264 11.01 -7.19 22.41
N ASP A 265 10.28 -6.12 22.05
CA ASP A 265 9.93 -5.80 20.66
C ASP A 265 11.15 -5.52 19.77
N LEU A 266 12.26 -5.05 20.37
CA LEU A 266 13.53 -4.83 19.67
C LEU A 266 14.27 -6.14 19.37
N ILE A 267 14.24 -7.10 20.29
CA ILE A 267 14.92 -8.40 20.14
C ILE A 267 14.13 -9.34 19.23
N PHE A 268 12.81 -9.38 19.37
CA PHE A 268 11.93 -10.34 18.70
C PHE A 268 11.19 -9.75 17.48
N HIS A 269 11.72 -8.67 16.89
CA HIS A 269 11.11 -8.00 15.74
C HIS A 269 10.96 -8.94 14.55
N ASP A 270 9.72 -9.28 14.19
CA ASP A 270 9.44 -10.23 13.11
C ASP A 270 9.55 -9.54 11.73
N ASN A 271 10.49 -10.00 10.91
CA ASN A 271 10.76 -9.48 9.55
C ASN A 271 9.79 -10.05 8.49
N SER A 272 8.73 -10.74 8.90
CA SER A 272 7.79 -11.48 8.04
C SER A 272 6.92 -10.62 7.10
N SER A 273 7.04 -9.29 7.13
CA SER A 273 6.16 -8.35 6.42
C SER A 273 6.51 -8.04 4.94
N THR A 274 7.14 -8.98 4.22
CA THR A 274 7.55 -8.73 2.82
C THR A 274 6.70 -9.43 1.74
N GLU A 275 5.81 -10.36 2.06
CA GLU A 275 4.98 -11.00 1.03
C GLU A 275 3.48 -10.95 1.35
N LYS A 276 2.70 -10.40 0.41
CA LYS A 276 1.24 -10.49 0.42
C LYS A 276 0.84 -11.95 0.21
N GLN A 277 0.52 -12.66 1.28
CA GLN A 277 -0.01 -14.01 1.20
C GLN A 277 -1.54 -14.03 1.34
N LYS A 278 -2.15 -15.06 0.72
CA LYS A 278 -3.60 -15.16 0.41
C LYS A 278 -4.46 -15.24 1.67
N LYS A 279 -5.68 -14.68 1.56
CA LYS A 279 -6.73 -14.67 2.59
C LYS A 279 -6.96 -16.05 3.22
N LEU A 280 -7.16 -16.05 4.54
CA LEU A 280 -7.59 -17.20 5.33
C LEU A 280 -8.93 -17.82 4.90
N LEU A 281 -9.03 -19.10 5.28
CA LEU A 281 -10.13 -20.08 5.23
C LEU A 281 -11.55 -19.52 5.07
N LYS A 282 -12.31 -20.08 4.11
CA LYS A 282 -13.77 -20.00 4.07
C LYS A 282 -14.33 -20.93 5.16
N ALA A 283 -14.85 -20.36 6.25
CA ALA A 283 -15.57 -21.14 7.26
C ALA A 283 -16.99 -21.59 6.82
N GLN A 284 -17.45 -22.69 7.43
CA GLN A 284 -18.82 -23.20 7.39
C GLN A 284 -19.81 -22.26 8.10
N LYS A 285 -21.11 -22.35 7.77
CA LYS A 285 -22.16 -21.43 8.26
C LYS A 285 -22.32 -21.41 9.79
N GLY A 286 -22.21 -22.54 10.50
CA GLY A 286 -22.42 -22.62 11.96
C GLY A 286 -21.37 -21.88 12.79
N PHE A 287 -20.12 -21.84 12.31
CA PHE A 287 -19.03 -21.13 12.98
C PHE A 287 -19.21 -19.60 12.97
N ASN A 288 -19.94 -19.07 11.96
CA ASN A 288 -20.26 -17.65 11.90
C ASN A 288 -21.20 -17.23 13.04
N ILE A 289 -22.14 -18.10 13.46
CA ILE A 289 -23.07 -17.81 14.56
C ILE A 289 -22.28 -17.69 15.86
N ALA A 290 -21.44 -18.68 16.17
CA ALA A 290 -20.57 -18.64 17.36
C ALA A 290 -19.68 -17.39 17.37
N THR A 291 -19.11 -17.03 16.21
CA THR A 291 -18.31 -15.80 16.07
C THR A 291 -19.12 -14.54 16.40
N ILE A 292 -20.35 -14.43 15.87
CA ILE A 292 -21.23 -13.28 16.15
C ILE A 292 -21.59 -13.23 17.63
N VAL A 293 -21.97 -14.36 18.24
CA VAL A 293 -22.32 -14.42 19.67
C VAL A 293 -21.16 -13.95 20.54
N ILE A 294 -19.94 -14.45 20.30
CA ILE A 294 -18.74 -14.03 21.04
C ILE A 294 -18.50 -12.53 20.88
N ILE A 295 -18.58 -12.01 19.64
CA ILE A 295 -18.36 -10.58 19.39
C ILE A 295 -19.44 -9.73 20.06
N VAL A 296 -20.70 -10.16 20.06
CA VAL A 296 -21.79 -9.44 20.73
C VAL A 296 -21.58 -9.44 22.24
N ILE A 297 -21.22 -10.56 22.86
CA ILE A 297 -20.94 -10.63 24.30
C ILE A 297 -19.79 -9.68 24.67
N VAL A 298 -18.69 -9.73 23.91
CA VAL A 298 -17.53 -8.86 24.14
C VAL A 298 -17.91 -7.40 23.91
N ALA A 299 -18.65 -7.07 22.86
CA ALA A 299 -19.10 -5.72 22.60
C ALA A 299 -20.00 -5.21 23.74
N LEU A 300 -20.94 -6.01 24.23
CA LEU A 300 -21.77 -5.66 25.38
C LEU A 300 -20.91 -5.36 26.61
N PHE A 301 -19.96 -6.24 26.93
CA PHE A 301 -19.01 -6.01 28.02
C PHE A 301 -18.23 -4.70 27.85
N LEU A 302 -17.81 -4.38 26.62
CA LEU A 302 -17.05 -3.17 26.31
C LEU A 302 -17.88 -1.89 26.25
N PHE A 303 -19.21 -1.94 26.09
CA PHE A 303 -20.07 -0.75 25.89
C PHE A 303 -21.06 -0.49 27.02
N ILE A 304 -21.37 -1.47 27.86
CA ILE A 304 -22.31 -1.30 28.98
C ILE A 304 -21.84 -0.19 29.96
N PRO A 305 -20.57 -0.13 30.40
CA PRO A 305 -20.12 0.98 31.26
C PRO A 305 -20.24 2.35 30.59
N GLN A 306 -20.06 2.43 29.28
CA GLN A 306 -20.20 3.65 28.51
C GLN A 306 -21.66 4.09 28.48
N ALA A 307 -22.58 3.15 28.25
CA ALA A 307 -24.01 3.41 28.36
C ALA A 307 -24.38 3.94 29.76
N SER A 308 -23.72 3.44 30.82
CA SER A 308 -23.93 3.90 32.20
C SER A 308 -23.59 5.39 32.38
N PHE A 309 -22.38 5.85 32.03
CA PHE A 309 -22.07 7.29 32.18
C PHE A 309 -22.82 8.17 31.16
N ILE A 310 -23.15 7.64 29.98
CA ILE A 310 -24.00 8.35 29.01
C ILE A 310 -25.37 8.63 29.64
N SER A 311 -25.95 7.65 30.34
CA SER A 311 -27.25 7.81 31.01
C SER A 311 -27.22 8.86 32.12
N LEU A 312 -26.11 8.99 32.87
CA LEU A 312 -25.95 10.03 33.90
C LEU A 312 -26.11 11.45 33.34
N THR A 313 -25.74 11.68 32.08
CA THR A 313 -25.90 12.99 31.43
C THR A 313 -27.36 13.44 31.36
N PHE A 314 -28.28 12.46 31.36
CA PHE A 314 -29.71 12.68 31.25
C PHE A 314 -30.47 12.51 32.57
N ILE A 315 -29.75 12.30 33.68
CA ILE A 315 -30.34 12.15 35.02
C ILE A 315 -30.29 13.49 35.74
N LYS A 316 -31.37 13.84 36.44
CA LYS A 316 -31.46 15.12 37.15
C LYS A 316 -30.51 15.21 38.34
N SER A 317 -30.50 14.22 39.23
CA SER A 317 -29.55 14.16 40.35
C SER A 317 -29.30 12.71 40.78
N TYR A 318 -28.15 12.15 40.47
CA TYR A 318 -27.75 10.80 40.88
C TYR A 318 -27.22 10.79 42.33
N PRO A 319 -27.61 9.83 43.19
CA PRO A 319 -28.58 8.75 42.97
C PRO A 319 -30.02 9.10 43.40
N ASN A 320 -30.29 10.35 43.78
CA ASN A 320 -31.52 10.75 44.50
C ASN A 320 -32.76 10.93 43.61
N ASP A 321 -32.60 11.53 42.43
CA ASP A 321 -33.65 11.83 41.44
C ASP A 321 -33.19 11.37 40.06
N MET A 322 -33.63 10.16 39.70
CA MET A 322 -33.32 9.47 38.43
C MET A 322 -34.22 9.93 37.27
N SER A 323 -35.00 11.00 37.44
CA SER A 323 -35.85 11.53 36.37
C SER A 323 -35.03 12.10 35.20
N PHE A 324 -35.60 11.98 34.00
CA PHE A 324 -34.97 12.47 32.78
C PHE A 324 -34.88 14.01 32.80
N SER A 325 -33.68 14.55 32.56
CA SER A 325 -33.43 15.98 32.44
C SER A 325 -32.43 16.29 31.33
N LEU A 326 -32.59 17.46 30.70
CA LEU A 326 -31.63 18.06 29.76
C LEU A 326 -30.91 19.26 30.37
N ASP A 327 -31.08 19.49 31.67
CA ASP A 327 -30.59 20.69 32.35
C ASP A 327 -29.06 20.72 32.36
N HIS A 328 -28.39 19.59 32.58
CA HIS A 328 -26.92 19.50 32.54
C HIS A 328 -26.37 19.89 31.17
N ILE A 329 -27.00 19.45 30.07
CA ILE A 329 -26.59 19.82 28.70
C ILE A 329 -26.79 21.32 28.45
N LYS A 330 -27.93 21.88 28.86
CA LYS A 330 -28.24 23.31 28.70
C LYS A 330 -27.30 24.18 29.55
N ASN A 331 -27.07 23.77 30.78
CA ASN A 331 -26.29 24.52 31.76
C ASN A 331 -24.79 24.42 31.52
N MET A 332 -24.32 23.35 30.87
CA MET A 332 -22.92 23.15 30.53
C MET A 332 -22.35 24.33 29.71
N PHE A 333 -23.12 24.90 28.79
CA PHE A 333 -22.71 26.07 28.00
C PHE A 333 -23.23 27.41 28.55
N SER A 334 -24.09 27.40 29.58
CA SER A 334 -24.59 28.64 30.16
C SER A 334 -23.59 29.17 31.19
N ASN A 335 -23.35 30.48 31.18
CA ASN A 335 -22.54 31.15 32.22
C ASN A 335 -23.32 31.33 33.54
N THR A 336 -24.51 30.73 33.66
CA THR A 336 -25.47 30.95 34.77
C THR A 336 -24.91 30.56 36.14
N TYR A 337 -23.90 29.67 36.19
CA TYR A 337 -23.18 29.29 37.41
C TYR A 337 -21.68 29.67 37.39
N GLY A 338 -21.28 30.62 36.54
CA GLY A 338 -19.96 31.26 36.57
C GLY A 338 -18.85 30.61 35.73
N LEU A 339 -19.05 29.43 35.15
CA LEU A 339 -18.07 28.78 34.27
C LEU A 339 -18.77 28.06 33.10
N GLY A 340 -18.98 28.74 31.98
CA GLY A 340 -19.33 28.05 30.74
C GLY A 340 -18.15 27.21 30.25
N ILE A 341 -18.39 25.96 29.86
CA ILE A 341 -17.28 25.06 29.45
C ILE A 341 -16.64 25.42 28.09
N GLY A 342 -17.18 26.43 27.39
CA GLY A 342 -16.82 26.76 26.02
C GLY A 342 -15.32 27.02 25.82
N GLN A 343 -14.66 27.69 26.77
CA GLN A 343 -13.21 27.93 26.68
C GLN A 343 -12.41 26.63 26.75
N TYR A 344 -12.80 25.68 27.60
CA TYR A 344 -12.12 24.38 27.72
C TYR A 344 -12.27 23.54 26.45
N VAL A 345 -13.44 23.62 25.80
CA VAL A 345 -13.67 23.00 24.47
C VAL A 345 -12.73 23.59 23.43
N VAL A 346 -12.64 24.92 23.36
CA VAL A 346 -11.73 25.61 22.43
C VAL A 346 -10.28 25.24 22.70
N ASN A 347 -9.85 25.27 23.97
CA ASN A 347 -8.49 24.86 24.37
C ASN A 347 -8.18 23.44 23.89
N SER A 348 -9.06 22.48 24.17
CA SER A 348 -8.92 21.08 23.72
C SER A 348 -8.81 20.96 22.21
N LEU A 349 -9.69 21.62 21.46
CA LEU A 349 -9.67 21.59 20.00
C LEU A 349 -8.39 22.22 19.43
N VAL A 350 -7.95 23.36 19.96
CA VAL A 350 -6.71 24.02 19.53
C VAL A 350 -5.51 23.14 19.81
N ILE A 351 -5.40 22.57 21.02
CA ILE A 351 -4.30 21.66 21.39
C ILE A 351 -4.31 20.43 20.47
N ALA A 352 -5.47 19.80 20.25
CA ALA A 352 -5.58 18.59 19.43
C ALA A 352 -5.30 18.85 17.94
N LEU A 353 -5.77 19.96 17.38
CA LEU A 353 -5.49 20.36 15.99
C LEU A 353 -4.01 20.65 15.78
N LEU A 354 -3.39 21.45 16.66
CA LEU A 354 -1.97 21.77 16.55
C LEU A 354 -1.10 20.52 16.76
N THR A 355 -1.44 19.67 17.72
CA THR A 355 -0.77 18.37 17.93
C THR A 355 -0.90 17.48 16.70
N GLY A 356 -2.11 17.41 16.11
CA GLY A 356 -2.38 16.67 14.88
C GLY A 356 -1.53 17.13 13.71
N ILE A 357 -1.47 18.44 13.46
CA ILE A 357 -0.70 19.02 12.35
C ILE A 357 0.80 18.86 12.58
N LEU A 358 1.32 19.38 13.70
CA LEU A 358 2.76 19.41 13.98
C LEU A 358 3.31 18.00 14.18
N GLY A 359 2.57 17.15 14.89
CA GLY A 359 2.92 15.75 15.12
C GLY A 359 2.98 14.96 13.81
N THR A 360 1.98 15.12 12.93
CA THR A 360 1.97 14.41 11.63
C THR A 360 3.13 14.85 10.74
N LEU A 361 3.38 16.16 10.63
CA LEU A 361 4.50 16.69 9.86
C LEU A 361 5.84 16.18 10.39
N PHE A 362 6.04 16.21 11.70
CA PHE A 362 7.28 15.78 12.34
C PHE A 362 7.48 14.27 12.25
N ALA A 363 6.45 13.46 12.54
CA ALA A 363 6.49 12.00 12.45
C ALA A 363 6.74 11.51 11.01
N TYR A 364 6.08 12.12 10.02
CA TYR A 364 6.29 11.78 8.62
C TYR A 364 7.71 12.15 8.15
N PHE A 365 8.21 13.31 8.60
CA PHE A 365 9.58 13.73 8.34
C PHE A 365 10.62 12.77 8.94
N LEU A 366 10.42 12.32 10.19
CA LEU A 366 11.26 11.30 10.83
C LEU A 366 11.21 9.96 10.08
N GLY A 367 10.01 9.53 9.66
CA GLY A 367 9.84 8.33 8.83
C GLY A 367 10.61 8.42 7.51
N TYR A 368 10.55 9.58 6.83
CA TYR A 368 11.32 9.85 5.62
C TYR A 368 12.84 9.74 5.86
N LEU A 369 13.33 10.38 6.93
CA LEU A 369 14.74 10.30 7.31
C LEU A 369 15.19 8.88 7.66
N SER A 370 14.33 8.10 8.31
CA SER A 370 14.62 6.71 8.69
C SER A 370 14.70 5.76 7.48
N VAL A 371 13.77 5.88 6.53
CA VAL A 371 13.63 4.91 5.41
C VAL A 371 14.50 5.27 4.21
N ARG A 372 14.45 6.54 3.77
CA ARG A 372 15.03 6.96 2.49
C ARG A 372 16.52 7.25 2.55
N LYS A 373 17.08 7.30 3.76
CA LYS A 373 18.49 7.56 3.97
C LYS A 373 19.09 6.47 4.86
N ALA A 374 19.47 5.37 4.22
CA ALA A 374 20.18 4.28 4.90
C ALA A 374 21.52 4.79 5.49
N GLY A 375 21.76 4.50 6.77
CA GLY A 375 22.98 4.87 7.49
C GLY A 375 22.83 4.74 9.00
N LYS A 376 23.93 4.92 9.76
CA LYS A 376 23.94 4.86 11.23
C LYS A 376 22.93 5.83 11.86
N VAL A 377 22.87 7.06 11.33
CA VAL A 377 21.94 8.10 11.79
C VAL A 377 20.47 7.70 11.56
N GLY A 378 20.14 7.06 10.43
CA GLY A 378 18.78 6.57 10.18
C GLY A 378 18.35 5.48 11.17
N LYS A 379 19.28 4.61 11.58
CA LYS A 379 19.05 3.63 12.66
C LYS A 379 18.84 4.29 14.01
N VAL A 380 19.62 5.33 14.33
CA VAL A 380 19.45 6.12 15.57
C VAL A 380 18.10 6.82 15.58
N VAL A 381 17.71 7.49 14.48
CA VAL A 381 16.38 8.12 14.36
C VAL A 381 15.28 7.10 14.57
N ASN A 382 15.38 5.91 13.96
CA ASN A 382 14.43 4.83 14.16
C ASN A 382 14.33 4.40 15.63
N LEU A 383 15.46 4.14 16.27
CA LEU A 383 15.49 3.70 17.67
C LEU A 383 14.89 4.76 18.60
N LEU A 384 15.32 6.03 18.47
CA LEU A 384 14.85 7.14 19.29
C LEU A 384 13.37 7.47 19.08
N SER A 385 12.88 7.35 17.84
CA SER A 385 11.47 7.62 17.56
C SER A 385 10.58 6.52 18.14
N ILE A 386 10.97 5.25 18.02
CA ILE A 386 10.22 4.12 18.60
C ILE A 386 10.27 4.14 20.13
N SER A 387 11.38 4.55 20.75
CA SER A 387 11.49 4.59 22.21
C SER A 387 10.49 5.54 22.87
N THR A 388 9.92 6.51 22.12
CA THR A 388 8.89 7.41 22.68
C THR A 388 7.60 6.68 23.08
N ILE A 389 7.30 5.53 22.47
CA ILE A 389 6.15 4.66 22.84
C ILE A 389 6.27 4.18 24.29
N ALA A 390 7.51 3.99 24.76
CA ALA A 390 7.79 3.46 26.08
C ALA A 390 7.74 4.53 27.20
N ILE A 391 7.44 5.80 26.89
CA ILE A 391 7.45 6.84 27.92
C ILE A 391 6.03 7.13 28.40
N PRO A 392 5.66 6.78 29.65
CA PRO A 392 4.35 7.11 30.19
C PRO A 392 4.08 8.61 30.23
N GLY A 393 2.82 9.00 30.02
CA GLY A 393 2.42 10.40 29.99
C GLY A 393 2.66 11.13 31.32
N LEU A 394 2.41 10.48 32.45
CA LEU A 394 2.68 11.06 33.78
C LEU A 394 4.17 11.40 33.96
N VAL A 395 5.06 10.49 33.55
CA VAL A 395 6.51 10.65 33.66
C VAL A 395 6.98 11.77 32.76
N LEU A 396 6.48 11.81 31.51
CA LEU A 396 6.80 12.88 30.58
C LEU A 396 6.28 14.24 31.07
N GLY A 397 5.07 14.30 31.64
CA GLY A 397 4.47 15.51 32.19
C GLY A 397 5.30 16.13 33.33
N ILE A 398 5.72 15.31 34.29
CA ILE A 398 6.63 15.76 35.37
C ILE A 398 7.97 16.19 34.80
N GLY A 399 8.56 15.40 33.90
CA GLY A 399 9.84 15.75 33.27
C GLY A 399 9.79 17.10 32.56
N TYR A 400 8.70 17.38 31.83
CA TYR A 400 8.46 18.67 31.18
C TYR A 400 8.31 19.79 32.20
N MET A 401 7.54 19.55 33.26
CA MET A 401 7.35 20.52 34.33
C MET A 401 8.69 20.91 34.95
N LEU A 402 9.51 19.93 35.32
CA LEU A 402 10.83 20.16 35.90
C LEU A 402 11.79 20.86 34.93
N LEU A 403 11.85 20.39 33.68
CA LEU A 403 12.76 20.92 32.67
C LEU A 403 12.43 22.36 32.26
N PHE A 404 11.15 22.67 32.06
CA PHE A 404 10.71 23.93 31.48
C PHE A 404 10.17 24.94 32.50
N SER A 405 10.09 24.59 33.80
CA SER A 405 9.62 25.48 34.88
C SER A 405 10.27 26.87 34.87
N ASN A 406 11.54 26.99 34.44
CA ASN A 406 12.26 28.28 34.38
C ASN A 406 11.98 29.11 33.12
N THR A 407 11.15 28.62 32.18
CA THR A 407 10.81 29.31 30.91
C THR A 407 9.48 30.05 30.96
N ASN A 408 8.97 30.31 32.18
CA ASN A 408 7.66 30.89 32.46
C ASN A 408 7.31 32.06 31.54
N GLY A 409 6.18 31.95 30.85
CA GLY A 409 5.63 32.99 29.97
C GLY A 409 6.06 32.91 28.50
N PHE A 410 7.20 32.29 28.18
CA PHE A 410 7.60 32.03 26.78
C PHE A 410 7.17 30.65 26.29
N PHE A 411 7.35 29.62 27.11
CA PHE A 411 7.00 28.24 26.75
C PHE A 411 6.15 27.57 27.83
N TYR A 412 6.65 27.52 29.07
CA TYR A 412 5.88 27.03 30.21
C TYR A 412 4.71 27.98 30.53
N GLY A 413 3.53 27.39 30.80
CA GLY A 413 2.27 28.13 31.01
C GLY A 413 1.50 28.51 29.73
N THR A 414 1.99 28.12 28.54
CA THR A 414 1.33 28.38 27.26
C THR A 414 0.69 27.12 26.65
N ILE A 415 -0.14 27.27 25.62
CA ILE A 415 -0.66 26.12 24.84
C ILE A 415 0.50 25.33 24.18
N ALA A 416 1.64 25.97 23.89
CA ALA A 416 2.76 25.33 23.21
C ALA A 416 3.29 24.12 24.00
N ILE A 417 3.49 24.24 25.31
CA ILE A 417 4.01 23.13 26.11
C ILE A 417 3.07 21.91 26.10
N LEU A 418 1.75 22.14 26.07
CA LEU A 418 0.71 21.11 25.97
C LEU A 418 0.73 20.41 24.61
N VAL A 419 0.96 21.16 23.53
CA VAL A 419 1.10 20.61 22.18
C VAL A 419 2.37 19.77 22.08
N PHE A 420 3.52 20.29 22.54
CA PHE A 420 4.79 19.57 22.45
C PHE A 420 4.79 18.29 23.30
N VAL A 421 4.27 18.32 24.53
CA VAL A 421 4.21 17.08 25.34
C VAL A 421 3.36 16.01 24.66
N ASN A 422 2.23 16.37 24.05
CA ASN A 422 1.37 15.42 23.34
C ASN A 422 2.03 14.92 22.04
N VAL A 423 2.72 15.78 21.29
CA VAL A 423 3.44 15.38 20.07
C VAL A 423 4.48 14.29 20.40
N PHE A 424 5.29 14.48 21.44
CA PHE A 424 6.35 13.53 21.80
C PHE A 424 5.83 12.31 22.55
N HIS A 425 4.77 12.44 23.35
CA HIS A 425 4.12 11.30 24.00
C HIS A 425 3.51 10.32 22.97
N PHE A 426 2.90 10.84 21.90
CA PHE A 426 2.21 10.03 20.88
C PHE A 426 3.05 9.80 19.61
N LEU A 427 4.33 10.17 19.59
CA LEU A 427 5.15 10.21 18.37
C LEU A 427 5.36 8.84 17.71
N GLY A 428 5.54 7.80 18.52
CA GLY A 428 6.03 6.52 18.03
C GLY A 428 5.08 5.78 17.08
N SER A 429 3.76 5.74 17.37
CA SER A 429 2.81 5.02 16.50
C SER A 429 2.69 5.68 15.12
N PRO A 430 2.49 7.01 14.99
CA PRO A 430 2.50 7.70 13.70
C PRO A 430 3.85 7.61 12.97
N PHE A 431 4.98 7.57 13.69
CA PHE A 431 6.29 7.33 13.09
C PHE A 431 6.36 5.95 12.42
N ILE A 432 5.87 4.90 13.07
CA ILE A 432 5.82 3.54 12.49
C ILE A 432 4.89 3.51 11.27
N MET A 433 3.73 4.17 11.34
CA MET A 433 2.81 4.31 10.19
C MET A 433 3.51 4.96 8.98
N ALA A 434 4.21 6.09 9.21
CA ALA A 434 4.97 6.76 8.17
C ALA A 434 6.09 5.88 7.60
N LYS A 435 6.89 5.24 8.47
CA LYS A 435 7.97 4.32 8.08
C LYS A 435 7.44 3.18 7.21
N ASN A 436 6.34 2.54 7.60
CA ASN A 436 5.76 1.43 6.86
C ASN A 436 5.19 1.86 5.50
N CYS A 437 4.57 3.04 5.43
CA CYS A 437 4.08 3.61 4.18
C CYS A 437 5.24 3.92 3.22
N LEU A 438 6.24 4.66 3.69
CA LEU A 438 7.40 5.05 2.90
C LEU A 438 8.24 3.85 2.45
N THR A 439 8.33 2.79 3.25
CA THR A 439 9.05 1.56 2.87
C THR A 439 8.41 0.87 1.67
N LYS A 440 7.08 0.96 1.53
CA LYS A 440 6.32 0.36 0.42
C LYS A 440 6.42 1.16 -0.89
N ILE A 441 6.69 2.45 -0.83
CA ILE A 441 6.84 3.29 -2.03
C ILE A 441 8.22 3.02 -2.65
N ASN A 442 8.30 2.82 -3.98
CA ASN A 442 9.57 2.58 -4.67
C ASN A 442 10.58 3.73 -4.41
N LYS A 443 11.84 3.38 -4.12
CA LYS A 443 12.96 4.31 -3.90
C LYS A 443 13.51 4.90 -5.20
N ASP A 444 13.14 4.32 -6.35
CA ASP A 444 13.63 4.76 -7.66
C ASP A 444 13.04 6.12 -8.08
N TYR A 445 11.91 6.54 -7.51
CA TYR A 445 11.31 7.85 -7.80
C TYR A 445 12.27 9.00 -7.48
N GLU A 446 13.01 8.90 -6.38
CA GLU A 446 14.03 9.88 -6.02
C GLU A 446 15.23 9.89 -6.99
N VAL A 447 15.64 8.71 -7.50
CA VAL A 447 16.76 8.56 -8.45
C VAL A 447 16.39 9.11 -9.84
N ILE A 448 15.17 8.81 -10.29
CA ILE A 448 14.61 9.35 -11.52
C ILE A 448 14.50 10.88 -11.41
N GLY A 449 13.99 11.39 -10.29
CA GLY A 449 13.92 12.82 -10.01
C GLY A 449 15.30 13.50 -10.08
N GLU A 450 16.32 12.90 -9.45
CA GLU A 450 17.69 13.41 -9.54
C GLU A 450 18.24 13.42 -10.97
N THR A 451 17.95 12.38 -11.75
CA THR A 451 18.38 12.28 -13.17
C THR A 451 17.71 13.36 -14.04
N LEU A 452 16.46 13.71 -13.73
CA LEU A 452 15.69 14.77 -14.38
C LEU A 452 15.99 16.18 -13.83
N GLY A 453 16.93 16.32 -12.88
CA GLY A 453 17.26 17.60 -12.25
C GLY A 453 16.19 18.14 -11.28
N ILE A 454 15.25 17.30 -10.86
CA ILE A 454 14.20 17.64 -9.89
C ILE A 454 14.77 17.49 -8.46
N SER A 455 14.56 18.49 -7.62
CA SER A 455 15.05 18.45 -6.23
C SER A 455 14.30 17.42 -5.38
N LYS A 456 14.99 16.82 -4.39
CA LYS A 456 14.39 15.86 -3.44
C LYS A 456 13.17 16.40 -2.70
N PHE A 457 13.17 17.70 -2.42
CA PHE A 457 12.01 18.34 -1.78
C PHE A 457 10.80 18.35 -2.70
N LYS A 458 10.98 18.64 -4.01
CA LYS A 458 9.90 18.54 -4.99
C LYS A 458 9.42 17.09 -5.14
N VAL A 459 10.31 16.11 -5.13
CA VAL A 459 9.90 14.69 -5.14
C VAL A 459 9.11 14.33 -3.88
N LEU A 460 9.55 14.79 -2.70
CA LEU A 460 8.82 14.57 -1.44
C LEU A 460 7.40 15.15 -1.51
N VAL A 461 7.27 16.42 -1.90
CA VAL A 461 5.98 17.14 -1.90
C VAL A 461 5.06 16.71 -3.05
N ASN A 462 5.59 16.43 -4.23
CA ASN A 462 4.78 16.17 -5.43
C ASN A 462 4.55 14.67 -5.70
N VAL A 463 5.34 13.78 -5.10
CA VAL A 463 5.24 12.33 -5.33
C VAL A 463 4.97 11.57 -4.03
N LEU A 464 5.84 11.73 -3.02
CA LEU A 464 5.73 10.91 -1.80
C LEU A 464 4.53 11.30 -0.93
N ILE A 465 4.31 12.59 -0.67
CA ILE A 465 3.19 13.08 0.14
C ILE A 465 1.83 12.71 -0.48
N PRO A 466 1.57 12.95 -1.78
CA PRO A 466 0.32 12.54 -2.42
C PRO A 466 0.06 11.04 -2.32
N ASN A 467 1.10 10.21 -2.49
CA ASN A 467 1.00 8.76 -2.35
C ASN A 467 0.81 8.29 -0.90
N SER A 468 1.12 9.15 0.08
CA SER A 468 1.02 8.86 1.51
C SER A 468 -0.18 9.51 2.19
N ILE A 469 -1.06 10.20 1.46
CA ILE A 469 -2.14 11.03 2.03
C ILE A 469 -3.10 10.25 2.94
N ALA A 470 -3.41 8.99 2.60
CA ALA A 470 -4.24 8.14 3.45
C ALA A 470 -3.57 7.85 4.81
N THR A 471 -2.26 7.63 4.80
CA THR A 471 -1.46 7.45 6.02
C THR A 471 -1.35 8.75 6.79
N LEU A 472 -1.17 9.89 6.12
CA LEU A 472 -1.11 11.20 6.77
C LEU A 472 -2.42 11.53 7.51
N ILE A 473 -3.58 11.20 6.91
CA ILE A 473 -4.89 11.37 7.56
C ILE A 473 -5.02 10.45 8.79
N GLU A 474 -4.52 9.21 8.71
CA GLU A 474 -4.54 8.26 9.83
C GLU A 474 -3.62 8.70 10.97
N MET A 475 -2.41 9.18 10.64
CA MET A 475 -1.47 9.78 11.60
C MET A 475 -2.08 11.01 12.29
N PHE A 476 -2.71 11.90 11.52
CA PHE A 476 -3.40 13.07 12.05
C PHE A 476 -4.55 12.64 12.99
N SER A 477 -5.36 11.67 12.56
CA SER A 477 -6.44 11.13 13.39
C SER A 477 -5.93 10.57 14.71
N TYR A 478 -4.79 9.86 14.69
CA TYR A 478 -4.20 9.30 15.90
C TYR A 478 -3.77 10.38 16.88
N PHE A 479 -3.03 11.40 16.43
CA PHE A 479 -2.60 12.51 17.29
C PHE A 479 -3.80 13.31 17.83
N PHE A 480 -4.75 13.65 16.96
CA PHE A 480 -5.92 14.45 17.33
C PHE A 480 -6.75 13.75 18.41
N LEU A 481 -7.13 12.49 18.18
CA LEU A 481 -8.02 11.74 19.09
C LEU A 481 -7.35 11.49 20.44
N ASN A 482 -6.08 11.09 20.45
CA ASN A 482 -5.35 10.87 21.70
C ASN A 482 -5.15 12.19 22.46
N SER A 483 -4.82 13.28 21.78
CA SER A 483 -4.69 14.60 22.42
C SER A 483 -6.00 15.10 23.04
N MET A 484 -7.15 14.77 22.48
CA MET A 484 -8.47 15.16 23.02
C MET A 484 -8.80 14.47 24.35
N ILE A 485 -8.35 13.22 24.54
CA ILE A 485 -8.65 12.41 25.73
C ILE A 485 -7.56 12.48 26.81
N THR A 486 -6.42 13.09 26.51
CA THR A 486 -5.23 13.03 27.38
C THR A 486 -5.41 13.84 28.67
N ILE A 487 -5.15 13.20 29.80
CA ILE A 487 -5.19 13.82 31.14
C ILE A 487 -3.81 13.76 31.80
N SER A 488 -3.16 12.60 31.77
CA SER A 488 -1.94 12.29 32.54
C SER A 488 -0.80 13.32 32.41
N ALA A 489 -0.30 13.57 31.20
CA ALA A 489 0.81 14.51 31.01
C ALA A 489 0.38 15.97 31.22
N VAL A 490 -0.83 16.29 30.77
CA VAL A 490 -1.35 17.66 30.71
C VAL A 490 -1.73 18.18 32.10
N ALA A 491 -2.15 17.31 33.02
CA ALA A 491 -2.52 17.68 34.38
C ALA A 491 -1.41 18.43 35.16
N PHE A 492 -0.13 18.17 34.83
CA PHE A 492 1.00 18.85 35.47
C PHE A 492 1.38 20.18 34.80
N LEU A 493 0.91 20.43 33.59
CA LEU A 493 1.41 21.52 32.72
C LEU A 493 0.36 22.59 32.44
N CYS A 494 -0.93 22.25 32.56
CA CYS A 494 -1.99 23.22 32.30
C CYS A 494 -2.13 24.24 33.42
N THR A 495 -2.54 25.45 33.04
CA THR A 495 -2.94 26.54 33.91
C THR A 495 -4.44 26.76 33.77
N TYR A 496 -5.05 27.56 34.64
CA TYR A 496 -6.48 27.88 34.58
C TYR A 496 -6.95 28.41 33.22
N SER A 497 -6.10 29.13 32.47
CA SER A 497 -6.48 29.71 31.18
C SER A 497 -6.39 28.75 30.00
N ASN A 498 -5.45 27.79 30.04
CA ASN A 498 -5.17 26.88 28.93
C ASN A 498 -5.64 25.43 29.19
N GLN A 499 -6.33 25.21 30.31
CA GLN A 499 -6.82 23.90 30.72
C GLN A 499 -7.72 23.27 29.66
N PRO A 500 -7.46 22.00 29.26
CA PRO A 500 -8.32 21.29 28.32
C PRO A 500 -9.51 20.65 29.02
N LEU A 501 -10.55 20.39 28.23
CA LEU A 501 -11.81 19.79 28.64
C LEU A 501 -11.64 18.46 29.40
N ALA A 502 -10.67 17.62 29.01
CA ALA A 502 -10.44 16.33 29.65
C ALA A 502 -10.08 16.44 31.14
N ILE A 503 -9.41 17.51 31.58
CA ILE A 503 -9.08 17.72 33.00
C ILE A 503 -10.33 18.03 33.82
N MET A 504 -11.38 18.60 33.21
CA MET A 504 -12.63 18.91 33.90
C MET A 504 -13.33 17.65 34.44
N ILE A 505 -13.11 16.50 33.81
CA ILE A 505 -13.61 15.21 34.32
C ILE A 505 -13.09 14.98 35.75
N ASN A 506 -11.79 15.20 36.00
CA ASN A 506 -11.20 15.08 37.34
C ASN A 506 -11.69 16.16 38.31
N SER A 507 -11.95 17.38 37.82
CA SER A 507 -12.45 18.47 38.67
C SER A 507 -13.87 18.23 39.18
N TYR A 508 -14.76 17.67 38.34
CA TYR A 508 -16.13 17.34 38.74
C TYR A 508 -16.20 16.07 39.60
N GLU A 509 -15.27 15.12 39.42
CA GLU A 509 -15.10 13.98 40.32
C GLU A 509 -14.81 14.45 41.76
N LYS A 510 -13.84 15.37 41.92
CA LYS A 510 -13.48 15.92 43.23
C LYS A 510 -14.61 16.67 43.93
N THR A 511 -15.59 17.18 43.17
CA THR A 511 -16.78 17.84 43.73
C THR A 511 -17.98 16.91 43.86
N GLY A 512 -17.86 15.64 43.46
CA GLY A 512 -18.92 14.63 43.53
C GLY A 512 -20.07 14.85 42.53
N ASN A 513 -19.86 15.67 41.49
CA ASN A 513 -20.86 15.98 40.47
C ASN A 513 -20.69 15.03 39.26
N TYR A 514 -21.22 13.82 39.41
CA TYR A 514 -21.09 12.74 38.43
C TYR A 514 -21.87 13.00 37.14
N GLU A 515 -22.93 13.81 37.18
CA GLU A 515 -23.78 14.16 36.05
C GLU A 515 -23.04 15.07 35.07
N MET A 516 -22.39 16.13 35.57
CA MET A 516 -21.54 17.00 34.75
C MET A 516 -20.30 16.27 34.25
N GLN A 517 -19.74 15.37 35.06
CA GLN A 517 -18.65 14.49 34.63
C GLN A 517 -19.07 13.58 33.46
N GLY A 518 -20.27 13.01 33.54
CA GLY A 518 -20.91 12.27 32.46
C GLY A 518 -21.11 13.12 31.20
N ALA A 519 -21.69 14.32 31.36
CA ALA A 519 -21.96 15.24 30.25
C ALA A 519 -20.69 15.63 29.47
N ILE A 520 -19.61 15.93 30.19
CA ILE A 520 -18.31 16.26 29.58
C ILE A 520 -17.71 15.04 28.87
N SER A 521 -17.84 13.84 29.47
CA SER A 521 -17.39 12.59 28.87
C SER A 521 -18.12 12.30 27.55
N VAL A 522 -19.44 12.52 27.52
CA VAL A 522 -20.26 12.41 26.30
C VAL A 522 -19.82 13.43 25.25
N LEU A 523 -19.55 14.68 25.65
CA LEU A 523 -19.09 15.71 24.72
C LEU A 523 -17.75 15.33 24.04
N ILE A 524 -16.78 14.85 24.82
CA ILE A 524 -15.48 14.38 24.28
C ILE A 524 -15.71 13.20 23.32
N LEU A 525 -16.54 12.23 23.71
CA LEU A 525 -16.87 11.08 22.87
C LEU A 525 -17.50 11.51 21.54
N LEU A 526 -18.46 12.43 21.56
CA LEU A 526 -19.11 12.96 20.36
C LEU A 526 -18.12 13.65 19.42
N ILE A 527 -17.26 14.52 19.97
CA ILE A 527 -16.22 15.20 19.17
C ILE A 527 -15.30 14.18 18.50
N ASN A 528 -14.85 13.16 19.24
CA ASN A 528 -13.98 12.11 18.72
C ASN A 528 -14.65 11.23 17.66
N VAL A 529 -15.91 10.86 17.85
CA VAL A 529 -16.68 10.08 16.87
C VAL A 529 -16.90 10.89 15.58
N ILE A 530 -17.31 12.15 15.70
CA ILE A 530 -17.50 13.04 14.53
C ILE A 530 -16.18 13.20 13.77
N ALA A 531 -15.08 13.47 14.48
CA ALA A 531 -13.75 13.59 13.87
C ALA A 531 -13.34 12.29 13.17
N ARG A 532 -13.52 11.13 13.81
CA ARG A 532 -13.15 9.83 13.22
C ARG A 532 -13.97 9.50 11.98
N ILE A 533 -15.28 9.76 12.00
CA ILE A 533 -16.15 9.57 10.83
C ILE A 533 -15.73 10.51 9.70
N GLY A 534 -15.55 11.80 9.98
CA GLY A 534 -15.12 12.78 8.98
C GLY A 534 -13.79 12.42 8.32
N LEU A 535 -12.78 12.04 9.11
CA LEU A 535 -11.47 11.65 8.60
C LEU A 535 -11.52 10.34 7.80
N ASN A 536 -12.30 9.35 8.23
CA ASN A 536 -12.50 8.10 7.49
C ASN A 536 -13.20 8.32 6.13
N VAL A 537 -14.20 9.22 6.09
CA VAL A 537 -14.88 9.61 4.84
C VAL A 537 -13.90 10.29 3.89
N THR A 538 -13.15 11.28 4.38
CA THR A 538 -12.12 11.98 3.58
C THR A 538 -11.08 11.00 3.02
N SER A 539 -10.56 10.11 3.86
CA SER A 539 -9.61 9.05 3.43
C SER A 539 -10.22 8.15 2.35
N SER A 540 -11.49 7.77 2.49
CA SER A 540 -12.19 6.92 1.53
C SER A 540 -12.44 7.62 0.19
N VAL A 541 -12.80 8.91 0.21
CA VAL A 541 -12.99 9.73 -1.00
C VAL A 541 -11.67 9.89 -1.77
N ILE A 542 -10.58 10.17 -1.06
CA ILE A 542 -9.25 10.31 -1.68
C ILE A 542 -8.78 9.00 -2.29
N LYS A 543 -8.93 7.87 -1.58
CA LYS A 543 -8.62 6.54 -2.12
C LYS A 543 -9.44 6.21 -3.37
N LYS A 544 -10.73 6.57 -3.39
CA LYS A 544 -11.57 6.41 -4.57
C LYS A 544 -11.10 7.27 -5.73
N LYS A 545 -10.69 8.52 -5.48
CA LYS A 545 -10.16 9.43 -6.51
C LYS A 545 -8.85 8.91 -7.10
N GLN A 546 -7.91 8.48 -6.26
CA GLN A 546 -6.65 7.85 -6.69
C GLN A 546 -6.90 6.59 -7.51
N LYS A 547 -7.82 5.71 -7.05
CA LYS A 547 -8.20 4.51 -7.81
C LYS A 547 -8.85 4.85 -9.15
N LYS A 548 -9.64 5.92 -9.22
CA LYS A 548 -10.28 6.38 -10.47
C LYS A 548 -9.28 7.01 -11.45
N GLU A 549 -8.23 7.66 -10.95
CA GLU A 549 -7.10 8.15 -11.76
C GLU A 549 -6.24 6.98 -12.27
N ASP A 550 -5.95 5.97 -11.45
CA ASP A 550 -5.30 4.72 -11.89
C ASP A 550 -6.18 3.93 -12.89
N GLU A 551 -7.50 3.88 -12.66
CA GLU A 551 -8.47 3.27 -13.57
C GLU A 551 -8.68 4.08 -14.86
N SER A 552 -8.28 5.36 -14.91
CA SER A 552 -8.25 6.12 -16.18
C SER A 552 -7.08 5.70 -17.09
N VAL A 553 -6.20 4.83 -16.58
CA VAL A 553 -5.20 4.04 -17.31
C VAL A 553 -5.68 2.58 -17.45
N MET A 554 -6.99 2.30 -17.36
CA MET A 554 -7.54 0.96 -17.61
C MET A 554 -7.28 0.51 -19.04
N GLU A 555 -7.00 -0.78 -19.16
CA GLU A 555 -7.01 -1.56 -20.39
C GLU A 555 -8.31 -1.25 -21.16
N LEU A 556 -8.18 -0.73 -22.38
CA LEU A 556 -9.32 -0.51 -23.27
C LEU A 556 -10.05 -1.84 -23.48
N SER A 557 -11.37 -1.83 -23.55
CA SER A 557 -12.07 -3.01 -24.10
C SER A 557 -11.71 -3.17 -25.58
N LEU A 558 -11.74 -4.40 -26.11
CA LEU A 558 -11.46 -4.67 -27.53
C LEU A 558 -12.26 -3.74 -28.47
N TYR A 559 -13.54 -3.49 -28.19
CA TYR A 559 -14.36 -2.60 -29.00
C TYR A 559 -13.95 -1.13 -28.90
N GLN A 560 -13.58 -0.66 -27.70
CA GLN A 560 -13.03 0.70 -27.53
C GLN A 560 -11.71 0.85 -28.27
N PHE A 561 -10.84 -0.15 -28.17
CA PHE A 561 -9.59 -0.20 -28.90
C PHE A 561 -9.81 -0.13 -30.42
N GLU A 562 -10.72 -0.94 -30.98
CA GLU A 562 -10.98 -0.95 -32.43
C GLU A 562 -11.57 0.39 -32.91
N LEU A 563 -12.52 0.98 -32.19
CA LEU A 563 -13.06 2.30 -32.55
C LEU A 563 -12.00 3.41 -32.48
N LEU A 564 -11.21 3.46 -31.39
CA LEU A 564 -10.18 4.48 -31.25
C LEU A 564 -9.07 4.30 -32.29
N THR A 565 -8.69 3.06 -32.62
CA THR A 565 -7.72 2.76 -33.67
C THR A 565 -8.24 3.19 -35.04
N PHE A 566 -9.52 2.94 -35.32
CA PHE A 566 -10.18 3.42 -36.53
C PHE A 566 -10.15 4.95 -36.64
N LEU A 567 -10.52 5.66 -35.58
CA LEU A 567 -10.49 7.14 -35.55
C LEU A 567 -9.06 7.69 -35.66
N ALA A 568 -8.08 7.04 -35.02
CA ALA A 568 -6.68 7.43 -35.12
C ALA A 568 -6.11 7.26 -36.54
N LYS A 569 -6.62 6.30 -37.30
CA LYS A 569 -6.21 6.04 -38.69
C LYS A 569 -6.90 6.96 -39.69
N HIS A 570 -8.22 7.09 -39.60
CA HIS A 570 -9.00 7.84 -40.60
C HIS A 570 -9.18 9.33 -40.26
N GLY A 571 -8.79 9.74 -39.06
CA GLY A 571 -8.83 11.13 -38.63
C GLY A 571 -10.24 11.63 -38.36
N LYS A 572 -10.37 12.96 -38.33
CA LYS A 572 -11.62 13.65 -38.07
C LYS A 572 -12.52 13.61 -39.30
N ASN A 573 -13.71 13.01 -39.20
CA ASN A 573 -14.69 12.99 -40.28
C ASN A 573 -16.11 12.76 -39.74
N ARG A 574 -17.11 12.92 -40.61
CA ARG A 574 -18.51 12.58 -40.30
C ARG A 574 -18.77 11.10 -40.57
N TYR A 575 -18.67 10.29 -39.51
CA TYR A 575 -18.99 8.86 -39.58
C TYR A 575 -20.44 8.61 -39.14
N SER A 576 -21.24 7.95 -39.99
CA SER A 576 -22.55 7.47 -39.55
C SER A 576 -22.40 6.25 -38.64
N GLN A 577 -23.31 6.08 -37.68
CA GLN A 577 -23.31 4.91 -36.78
C GLN A 577 -23.43 3.60 -37.56
N ARG A 578 -24.18 3.60 -38.67
CA ARG A 578 -24.31 2.44 -39.56
C ARG A 578 -22.99 2.13 -40.27
N PHE A 579 -22.30 3.14 -40.79
CA PHE A 579 -20.98 2.98 -41.40
C PHE A 579 -19.96 2.41 -40.40
N LEU A 580 -19.95 2.89 -39.16
CA LEU A 580 -19.10 2.34 -38.09
C LEU A 580 -19.48 0.90 -37.74
N SER A 581 -20.78 0.58 -37.73
CA SER A 581 -21.31 -0.77 -37.51
C SER A 581 -20.76 -1.75 -38.55
N ASP A 582 -20.87 -1.39 -39.83
CA ASP A 582 -20.45 -2.23 -40.95
C ASP A 582 -18.92 -2.37 -40.99
N THR A 583 -18.19 -1.27 -40.78
CA THR A 583 -16.72 -1.25 -40.86
C THR A 583 -16.06 -1.99 -39.69
N LEU A 584 -16.58 -1.83 -38.47
CA LEU A 584 -16.04 -2.51 -37.28
C LEU A 584 -16.66 -3.90 -37.08
N THR A 585 -17.58 -4.32 -37.93
CA THR A 585 -18.35 -5.58 -37.81
C THR A 585 -19.06 -5.73 -36.45
N LEU A 586 -19.57 -4.61 -35.92
CA LEU A 586 -20.29 -4.54 -34.64
C LEU A 586 -21.78 -4.34 -34.88
N SER A 587 -22.63 -4.71 -33.93
CA SER A 587 -24.06 -4.38 -34.01
C SER A 587 -24.29 -2.89 -33.74
N LEU A 588 -25.33 -2.32 -34.37
CA LEU A 588 -25.64 -0.89 -34.28
C LEU A 588 -25.89 -0.43 -32.84
N GLY A 589 -26.53 -1.27 -32.02
CA GLY A 589 -26.69 -1.04 -30.58
C GLY A 589 -25.37 -1.04 -29.81
N THR A 590 -24.41 -1.88 -30.21
CA THR A 590 -23.06 -1.90 -29.62
C THR A 590 -22.30 -0.63 -29.96
N VAL A 591 -22.37 -0.15 -31.22
CA VAL A 591 -21.74 1.10 -31.65
C VAL A 591 -22.30 2.30 -30.87
N ASN A 592 -23.63 2.38 -30.69
CA ASN A 592 -24.24 3.47 -29.92
C ASN A 592 -23.79 3.48 -28.45
N LYS A 593 -23.78 2.29 -27.82
CA LYS A 593 -23.27 2.14 -26.45
C LYS A 593 -21.80 2.52 -26.37
N LEU A 594 -21.00 2.12 -27.36
CA LEU A 594 -19.57 2.37 -27.42
C LEU A 594 -19.27 3.86 -27.56
N LEU A 595 -19.98 4.56 -28.45
CA LEU A 595 -19.86 6.01 -28.63
C LEU A 595 -20.15 6.76 -27.32
N ASN A 596 -21.24 6.41 -26.64
CA ASN A 596 -21.57 7.01 -25.33
C ASN A 596 -20.45 6.79 -24.31
N GLN A 597 -19.88 5.58 -24.23
CA GLN A 597 -18.78 5.28 -23.32
C GLN A 597 -17.52 6.08 -23.63
N VAL A 598 -17.12 6.19 -24.90
CA VAL A 598 -15.90 6.94 -25.26
C VAL A 598 -16.09 8.44 -25.06
N PHE A 599 -17.31 8.97 -25.20
CA PHE A 599 -17.62 10.36 -24.87
C PHE A 599 -17.58 10.62 -23.36
N GLU A 600 -18.18 9.74 -22.54
CA GLU A 600 -18.11 9.85 -21.07
C GLU A 600 -16.67 9.79 -20.54
N LEU A 601 -15.83 8.95 -21.16
CA LEU A 601 -14.41 8.83 -20.82
C LEU A 601 -13.55 9.95 -21.41
N ASN A 602 -14.11 10.79 -22.28
CA ASN A 602 -13.43 11.84 -23.04
C ASN A 602 -12.30 11.28 -23.93
N TYR A 603 -12.49 10.11 -24.53
CA TYR A 603 -11.55 9.50 -25.50
C TYR A 603 -11.83 9.90 -26.94
N ALA A 604 -13.09 10.23 -27.25
CA ALA A 604 -13.49 10.81 -28.52
C ALA A 604 -14.40 12.02 -28.25
N GLU A 605 -14.59 12.86 -29.25
CA GLU A 605 -15.45 14.04 -29.17
C GLU A 605 -16.13 14.29 -30.52
N LEU A 606 -17.24 15.03 -30.47
CA LEU A 606 -17.91 15.60 -31.63
C LEU A 606 -17.65 17.10 -31.66
N ASP A 607 -17.28 17.61 -32.83
CA ASP A 607 -17.21 19.06 -33.03
C ASP A 607 -18.59 19.68 -33.28
N LYS A 608 -18.62 21.00 -33.51
CA LYS A 608 -19.85 21.76 -33.78
C LYS A 608 -20.56 21.32 -35.07
N ASP A 609 -19.84 20.68 -35.99
CA ASP A 609 -20.34 20.22 -37.30
C ASP A 609 -20.68 18.72 -37.29
N ASN A 610 -20.71 18.07 -36.11
CA ASN A 610 -20.91 16.64 -35.90
C ASN A 610 -19.85 15.72 -36.55
N ASN A 611 -18.63 16.21 -36.70
CA ASN A 611 -17.48 15.37 -37.04
C ASN A 611 -16.94 14.70 -35.79
N LEU A 612 -16.73 13.39 -35.87
CA LEU A 612 -16.18 12.57 -34.79
C LEU A 612 -14.65 12.56 -34.90
N SER A 613 -13.98 12.87 -33.80
CA SER A 613 -12.51 12.81 -33.68
C SER A 613 -12.07 12.17 -32.37
N ILE A 614 -10.89 11.55 -32.40
CA ILE A 614 -10.21 11.09 -31.19
C ILE A 614 -9.60 12.28 -30.45
N THR A 615 -9.67 12.28 -29.11
CA THR A 615 -9.05 13.33 -28.27
C THR A 615 -7.61 12.97 -27.91
N ASP A 616 -6.85 13.93 -27.37
CA ASP A 616 -5.51 13.66 -26.80
C ASP A 616 -5.54 12.59 -25.70
N LYS A 617 -6.62 12.52 -24.93
CA LYS A 617 -6.80 11.50 -23.89
C LYS A 617 -7.06 10.12 -24.52
N GLY A 618 -7.83 10.07 -25.61
CA GLY A 618 -8.03 8.85 -26.39
C GLY A 618 -6.73 8.34 -27.04
N LEU A 619 -5.92 9.25 -27.59
CA LEU A 619 -4.59 8.91 -28.13
C LEU A 619 -3.66 8.37 -27.03
N LYS A 620 -3.63 9.01 -25.86
CA LYS A 620 -2.89 8.50 -24.69
C LYS A 620 -3.37 7.13 -24.22
N ALA A 621 -4.66 6.83 -24.36
CA ALA A 621 -5.22 5.52 -24.03
C ALA A 621 -4.80 4.42 -25.03
N LEU A 622 -4.47 4.78 -26.28
CA LEU A 622 -3.94 3.84 -27.29
C LEU A 622 -2.43 3.58 -27.17
N GLU A 623 -1.66 4.50 -26.57
CA GLU A 623 -0.19 4.39 -26.48
C GLU A 623 0.33 3.07 -25.84
N PRO A 624 -0.32 2.46 -24.83
CA PRO A 624 0.08 1.15 -24.34
C PRO A 624 0.07 0.03 -25.41
N TYR A 625 -0.80 0.15 -26.42
CA TYR A 625 -1.00 -0.81 -27.51
C TYR A 625 -0.18 -0.49 -28.76
N ARG A 626 0.62 0.59 -28.73
CA ARG A 626 1.41 1.02 -29.87
C ARG A 626 2.54 0.05 -30.15
N VAL A 627 2.65 -0.39 -31.40
CA VAL A 627 3.81 -1.14 -31.87
C VAL A 627 5.01 -0.21 -31.94
N ARG A 628 6.05 -0.52 -31.17
CA ARG A 628 7.24 0.34 -31.01
C ARG A 628 8.30 0.09 -32.05
N LYS A 629 8.41 -1.13 -32.55
CA LYS A 629 9.51 -1.57 -33.43
C LYS A 629 9.16 -2.86 -34.17
N ALA A 630 10.00 -3.21 -35.13
CA ALA A 630 9.96 -4.49 -35.81
C ALA A 630 11.34 -5.15 -35.82
N ILE A 631 11.36 -6.47 -35.68
CA ILE A 631 12.53 -7.32 -35.78
C ILE A 631 12.30 -8.22 -37.01
N VAL A 632 13.18 -8.14 -37.99
CA VAL A 632 13.09 -8.88 -39.26
C VAL A 632 14.20 -9.92 -39.29
N LEU A 633 13.85 -11.21 -39.35
CA LEU A 633 14.79 -12.33 -39.34
C LEU A 633 15.19 -12.68 -40.79
N ALA A 634 16.42 -12.34 -41.17
CA ALA A 634 16.94 -12.43 -42.54
C ALA A 634 18.27 -13.20 -42.64
N ALA A 635 18.60 -14.03 -41.65
CA ALA A 635 19.93 -14.65 -41.54
C ALA A 635 20.13 -15.93 -42.35
N GLY A 636 19.04 -16.54 -42.85
CA GLY A 636 19.06 -17.85 -43.50
C GLY A 636 19.66 -17.86 -44.92
N PHE A 637 20.14 -19.04 -45.34
CA PHE A 637 20.72 -19.25 -46.69
C PHE A 637 19.65 -19.33 -47.79
N GLY A 638 18.53 -20.03 -47.55
CA GLY A 638 17.48 -20.24 -48.56
C GLY A 638 17.84 -21.27 -49.64
N GLN A 639 18.21 -22.49 -49.23
CA GLN A 639 18.75 -23.53 -50.14
C GLN A 639 17.77 -23.93 -51.26
N ARG A 640 16.47 -23.93 -50.97
CA ARG A 640 15.40 -24.32 -51.91
C ARG A 640 15.18 -23.32 -53.06
N LEU A 641 15.81 -22.14 -52.98
CA LEU A 641 15.76 -21.10 -54.02
C LEU A 641 17.04 -21.06 -54.87
N ALA A 642 17.88 -22.10 -54.80
CA ALA A 642 19.01 -22.25 -55.71
C ALA A 642 18.47 -22.41 -57.16
N PRO A 643 19.16 -21.86 -58.17
CA PRO A 643 20.49 -21.26 -58.12
C PRO A 643 20.53 -19.78 -57.68
N VAL A 644 19.40 -19.07 -57.60
CA VAL A 644 19.35 -17.62 -57.30
C VAL A 644 19.98 -17.32 -55.93
N SER A 645 19.70 -18.15 -54.92
CA SER A 645 20.21 -17.97 -53.56
C SER A 645 21.72 -18.19 -53.40
N LEU A 646 22.42 -18.72 -54.41
CA LEU A 646 23.88 -18.87 -54.38
C LEU A 646 24.61 -17.52 -54.38
N HIS A 647 24.02 -16.52 -55.02
CA HIS A 647 24.64 -15.20 -55.18
C HIS A 647 23.89 -14.10 -54.42
N THR A 648 22.59 -14.26 -54.18
CA THR A 648 21.72 -13.25 -53.57
C THR A 648 20.94 -13.85 -52.39
N PRO A 649 21.02 -13.29 -51.17
CA PRO A 649 20.16 -13.72 -50.05
C PRO A 649 18.68 -13.72 -50.44
N LYS A 650 17.92 -14.75 -50.03
CA LYS A 650 16.48 -14.90 -50.32
C LYS A 650 15.68 -13.59 -50.13
N PRO A 651 15.84 -12.81 -49.03
CA PRO A 651 15.09 -11.56 -48.86
C PRO A 651 15.39 -10.46 -49.88
N LEU A 652 16.55 -10.51 -50.56
CA LEU A 652 16.99 -9.54 -51.56
C LEU A 652 16.68 -9.99 -53.00
N VAL A 653 16.07 -11.15 -53.20
CA VAL A 653 15.58 -11.59 -54.51
C VAL A 653 14.43 -10.70 -54.96
N GLU A 654 14.43 -10.32 -56.23
CA GLU A 654 13.40 -9.46 -56.82
C GLU A 654 12.25 -10.29 -57.38
N VAL A 655 11.03 -9.85 -57.14
CA VAL A 655 9.80 -10.44 -57.65
C VAL A 655 9.06 -9.32 -58.38
N ASN A 656 8.92 -9.44 -59.69
CA ASN A 656 8.40 -8.39 -60.57
C ASN A 656 9.12 -7.04 -60.38
N GLY A 657 10.45 -7.09 -60.20
CA GLY A 657 11.32 -5.91 -60.02
C GLY A 657 11.33 -5.28 -58.62
N VAL A 658 10.70 -5.91 -57.62
CA VAL A 658 10.72 -5.45 -56.22
C VAL A 658 11.34 -6.52 -55.33
N ARG A 659 12.33 -6.17 -54.50
CA ARG A 659 12.95 -7.11 -53.55
C ARG A 659 11.91 -7.59 -52.55
N ILE A 660 11.89 -8.88 -52.22
CA ILE A 660 10.92 -9.47 -51.28
C ILE A 660 10.83 -8.64 -49.98
N ILE A 661 11.97 -8.34 -49.37
CA ILE A 661 12.04 -7.59 -48.12
C ILE A 661 11.50 -6.15 -48.22
N ASP A 662 11.55 -5.51 -49.39
CA ASP A 662 11.07 -4.15 -49.57
C ASP A 662 9.55 -4.06 -49.34
N THR A 663 8.80 -5.10 -49.70
CA THR A 663 7.34 -5.14 -49.50
C THR A 663 6.96 -5.10 -48.00
N LEU A 664 7.73 -5.80 -47.17
CA LEU A 664 7.56 -5.79 -45.71
C LEU A 664 8.02 -4.47 -45.08
N LEU A 665 9.18 -3.95 -45.50
CA LEU A 665 9.72 -2.69 -44.98
C LEU A 665 8.83 -1.49 -45.33
N ASP A 666 8.30 -1.46 -46.56
CA ASP A 666 7.36 -0.42 -46.99
C ASP A 666 6.05 -0.50 -46.18
N ALA A 667 5.53 -1.70 -45.89
CA ALA A 667 4.35 -1.89 -45.04
C ALA A 667 4.57 -1.46 -43.58
N LEU A 668 5.74 -1.76 -43.00
CA LEU A 668 6.12 -1.33 -41.64
C LEU A 668 6.20 0.19 -41.53
N LEU A 669 6.83 0.86 -42.50
CA LEU A 669 6.93 2.32 -42.53
C LEU A 669 5.57 2.98 -42.77
N ALA A 670 4.73 2.42 -43.65
CA ALA A 670 3.36 2.90 -43.87
C ALA A 670 2.51 2.83 -42.60
N ALA A 671 2.74 1.82 -41.74
CA ALA A 671 2.11 1.72 -40.42
C ALA A 671 2.71 2.68 -39.36
N GLY A 672 3.77 3.43 -39.69
CA GLY A 672 4.46 4.34 -38.79
C GLY A 672 5.39 3.65 -37.79
N ILE A 673 6.00 2.53 -38.19
CA ILE A 673 6.97 1.75 -37.40
C ILE A 673 8.38 2.00 -37.95
N ASP A 674 9.03 3.05 -37.48
CA ASP A 674 10.31 3.52 -38.05
C ASP A 674 11.53 2.78 -37.47
N SER A 675 11.39 2.20 -36.28
CA SER A 675 12.45 1.49 -35.58
C SER A 675 12.50 0.03 -36.03
N ILE A 676 13.19 -0.25 -37.13
CA ILE A 676 13.28 -1.58 -37.71
C ILE A 676 14.69 -2.16 -37.51
N TYR A 677 14.78 -3.40 -37.03
CA TYR A 677 16.03 -4.14 -36.83
C TYR A 677 16.04 -5.36 -37.74
N ILE A 678 17.06 -5.51 -38.57
CA ILE A 678 17.22 -6.64 -39.48
C ILE A 678 18.35 -7.54 -38.99
N VAL A 679 18.02 -8.78 -38.65
CA VAL A 679 18.99 -9.79 -38.23
C VAL A 679 19.52 -10.51 -39.46
N ARG A 680 20.81 -10.32 -39.78
CA ARG A 680 21.45 -10.80 -41.01
C ARG A 680 22.54 -11.83 -40.71
N GLY A 681 22.80 -12.71 -41.68
CA GLY A 681 23.73 -13.84 -41.54
C GLY A 681 24.40 -14.16 -42.87
N TYR A 682 23.77 -15.01 -43.68
CA TYR A 682 24.29 -15.34 -45.01
C TYR A 682 24.47 -14.10 -45.91
N LYS A 683 25.69 -13.89 -46.42
CA LYS A 683 26.10 -12.74 -47.25
C LYS A 683 25.61 -11.38 -46.70
N LYS A 684 25.75 -11.17 -45.40
CA LYS A 684 25.23 -10.03 -44.65
C LYS A 684 25.57 -8.65 -45.24
N GLU A 685 26.72 -8.51 -45.89
CA GLU A 685 27.18 -7.26 -46.51
C GLU A 685 26.26 -6.80 -47.66
N GLN A 686 25.57 -7.72 -48.35
CA GLN A 686 24.65 -7.35 -49.43
C GLN A 686 23.43 -6.57 -48.95
N PHE A 687 23.06 -6.66 -47.67
CA PHE A 687 21.95 -5.91 -47.10
C PHE A 687 22.23 -4.41 -47.00
N ASP A 688 23.49 -3.97 -47.09
CA ASP A 688 23.85 -2.55 -46.96
C ASP A 688 23.18 -1.66 -48.04
N VAL A 689 22.79 -2.25 -49.17
CA VAL A 689 22.02 -1.57 -50.22
C VAL A 689 20.67 -1.04 -49.72
N LEU A 690 20.08 -1.67 -48.69
CA LEU A 690 18.81 -1.26 -48.09
C LEU A 690 18.90 0.10 -47.41
N LEU A 691 20.08 0.48 -46.88
CA LEU A 691 20.29 1.76 -46.20
C LEU A 691 20.06 2.97 -47.13
N LYS A 692 20.16 2.78 -48.45
CA LYS A 692 19.88 3.85 -49.43
C LYS A 692 18.39 4.24 -49.44
N LYS A 693 17.49 3.25 -49.33
CA LYS A 693 16.03 3.47 -49.33
C LYS A 693 15.50 3.65 -47.91
N TYR A 694 16.09 2.96 -46.94
CA TYR A 694 15.62 2.90 -45.55
C TYR A 694 16.72 3.32 -44.57
N PRO A 695 16.98 4.62 -44.39
CA PRO A 695 18.10 5.09 -43.58
C PRO A 695 17.94 4.83 -42.06
N THR A 696 16.73 4.49 -41.59
CA THR A 696 16.42 4.28 -40.17
C THR A 696 16.61 2.84 -39.70
N ILE A 697 16.82 1.89 -40.62
CA ILE A 697 17.00 0.47 -40.26
C ILE A 697 18.33 0.26 -39.54
N LYS A 698 18.38 -0.77 -38.69
CA LYS A 698 19.60 -1.17 -37.98
C LYS A 698 19.87 -2.64 -38.21
N PHE A 699 21.14 -2.99 -38.46
CA PHE A 699 21.55 -4.37 -38.65
C PHE A 699 22.02 -5.02 -37.35
N ILE A 700 21.75 -6.31 -37.22
CA ILE A 700 22.26 -7.19 -36.17
C ILE A 700 22.84 -8.42 -36.85
N ASP A 701 24.10 -8.71 -36.62
CA ASP A 701 24.77 -9.85 -37.24
C ASP A 701 24.58 -11.11 -36.39
N ASN A 702 24.17 -12.21 -37.02
CA ASN A 702 24.14 -13.54 -36.42
C ASN A 702 25.11 -14.46 -37.14
N ASP A 703 26.33 -14.58 -36.61
CA ASP A 703 27.36 -15.45 -37.20
C ASP A 703 27.12 -16.96 -36.93
N GLU A 704 26.15 -17.32 -36.07
CA GLU A 704 25.80 -18.72 -35.76
C GLU A 704 24.74 -19.30 -36.73
N PHE A 705 24.29 -18.53 -37.73
CA PHE A 705 23.15 -18.89 -38.61
C PHE A 705 23.28 -20.24 -39.34
N ASN A 706 24.49 -20.76 -39.51
CA ASN A 706 24.79 -21.99 -40.24
C ASN A 706 24.88 -23.24 -39.34
N ILE A 707 24.95 -23.07 -38.02
CA ILE A 707 25.09 -24.16 -37.03
C ILE A 707 23.92 -24.23 -36.05
N THR A 708 22.98 -23.28 -36.13
CA THR A 708 21.77 -23.23 -35.31
C THR A 708 20.56 -22.91 -36.18
N ASN A 709 19.37 -23.24 -35.70
CA ASN A 709 18.11 -22.89 -36.36
C ASN A 709 17.72 -21.41 -36.06
N ASN A 710 16.57 -20.93 -36.53
CA ASN A 710 16.19 -19.51 -36.48
C ASN A 710 16.12 -18.90 -35.05
N ILE A 711 16.08 -19.72 -33.99
CA ILE A 711 16.10 -19.28 -32.58
C ILE A 711 17.32 -18.43 -32.22
N SER A 712 18.49 -18.73 -32.79
CA SER A 712 19.69 -17.93 -32.53
C SER A 712 19.51 -16.48 -32.99
N SER A 713 18.83 -16.27 -34.11
CA SER A 713 18.61 -14.94 -34.69
C SER A 713 17.79 -14.06 -33.75
N LEU A 714 16.74 -14.62 -33.14
CA LEU A 714 15.92 -13.88 -32.17
C LEU A 714 16.65 -13.66 -30.84
N VAL A 715 17.47 -14.62 -30.39
CA VAL A 715 18.28 -14.49 -29.16
C VAL A 715 19.34 -13.38 -29.29
N LYS A 716 19.93 -13.16 -30.48
CA LYS A 716 20.88 -12.04 -30.69
C LYS A 716 20.25 -10.67 -30.48
N CYS A 717 18.94 -10.53 -30.66
CA CYS A 717 18.19 -9.30 -30.47
C CYS A 717 17.24 -9.32 -29.27
N ILE A 718 17.51 -10.19 -28.28
CA ILE A 718 16.56 -10.46 -27.19
C ILE A 718 16.17 -9.21 -26.38
N ASP A 719 17.12 -8.30 -26.16
CA ASP A 719 16.88 -7.06 -25.42
C ASP A 719 15.90 -6.13 -26.15
N LEU A 720 15.76 -6.29 -27.46
CA LEU A 720 14.89 -5.48 -28.28
C LEU A 720 13.43 -5.88 -28.18
N ILE A 721 13.09 -7.11 -27.77
CA ILE A 721 11.70 -7.61 -27.71
C ILE A 721 10.88 -6.78 -26.71
N ASP A 722 10.02 -5.88 -27.18
CA ASP A 722 9.06 -5.09 -26.38
C ASP A 722 8.09 -4.41 -27.35
N ARG A 723 6.82 -4.82 -27.32
CA ARG A 723 5.74 -4.28 -28.19
C ARG A 723 6.21 -4.21 -29.63
N CYS A 724 6.66 -5.34 -30.14
CA CYS A 724 7.30 -5.42 -31.44
C CYS A 724 6.65 -6.46 -32.34
N TYR A 725 6.75 -6.21 -33.64
CA TYR A 725 6.62 -7.27 -34.62
C TYR A 725 7.90 -8.11 -34.67
N ILE A 726 7.74 -9.42 -34.79
CA ILE A 726 8.79 -10.35 -35.21
C ILE A 726 8.33 -10.90 -36.57
N CYS A 727 9.11 -10.63 -37.60
CA CYS A 727 8.80 -10.94 -38.98
C CYS A 727 9.89 -11.81 -39.62
N GLU A 728 9.49 -12.77 -40.43
CA GLU A 728 10.37 -13.45 -41.37
C GLU A 728 10.54 -12.59 -42.64
N ALA A 729 11.73 -12.65 -43.24
CA ALA A 729 12.15 -11.72 -44.29
C ALA A 729 11.83 -12.19 -45.72
N ASP A 730 11.25 -13.37 -45.87
CA ASP A 730 10.96 -14.05 -47.13
C ASP A 730 9.47 -14.02 -47.53
N LEU A 731 8.74 -13.07 -46.96
CA LEU A 731 7.32 -12.84 -47.22
C LEU A 731 7.10 -11.67 -48.18
N VAL A 732 6.35 -11.91 -49.25
CA VAL A 732 5.88 -10.88 -50.18
C VAL A 732 4.54 -10.33 -49.70
N ILE A 733 4.56 -9.12 -49.16
CA ILE A 733 3.35 -8.43 -48.68
C ILE A 733 2.64 -7.79 -49.87
N LYS A 734 1.45 -8.30 -50.21
CA LYS A 734 0.60 -7.74 -51.28
C LYS A 734 -0.37 -6.69 -50.75
N ASN A 735 -0.82 -6.86 -49.52
CA ASN A 735 -1.70 -5.92 -48.84
C ASN A 735 -1.00 -5.31 -47.61
N PRO A 736 -0.51 -4.05 -47.68
CA PRO A 736 0.22 -3.44 -46.57
C PRO A 736 -0.63 -3.21 -45.31
N GLU A 737 -1.96 -3.22 -45.43
CA GLU A 737 -2.91 -3.01 -44.33
C GLU A 737 -2.91 -4.14 -43.29
N ILE A 738 -2.28 -5.28 -43.61
CA ILE A 738 -2.08 -6.34 -42.62
C ILE A 738 -1.11 -5.90 -41.51
N ILE A 739 -0.26 -4.89 -41.73
CA ILE A 739 0.59 -4.32 -40.68
C ILE A 739 -0.13 -3.15 -39.99
N ARG A 740 -0.38 -3.26 -38.69
CA ARG A 740 -1.07 -2.22 -37.90
C ARG A 740 -0.12 -1.47 -36.98
N LYS A 741 -0.41 -0.17 -36.79
CA LYS A 741 0.27 0.71 -35.83
C LYS A 741 -0.01 0.36 -34.36
N TYR A 742 -1.20 -0.15 -34.07
CA TYR A 742 -1.65 -0.53 -32.74
C TYR A 742 -2.16 -1.96 -32.77
N GLU A 743 -1.82 -2.73 -31.73
CA GLU A 743 -2.21 -4.13 -31.59
C GLU A 743 -2.71 -4.41 -30.17
N TYR A 744 -3.89 -5.04 -30.06
CA TYR A 744 -4.58 -5.23 -28.79
C TYR A 744 -3.88 -6.27 -27.91
N LYS A 745 -3.49 -7.40 -28.51
CA LYS A 745 -2.90 -8.57 -27.84
C LYS A 745 -1.86 -9.24 -28.71
N THR A 746 -1.01 -10.06 -28.08
CA THR A 746 -0.08 -10.95 -28.76
C THR A 746 -0.80 -11.82 -29.79
N ASN A 747 -0.34 -11.78 -31.03
CA ASN A 747 -0.98 -12.49 -32.12
C ASN A 747 0.02 -12.98 -33.19
N TYR A 748 -0.42 -13.96 -33.97
CA TYR A 748 0.32 -14.56 -35.07
C TYR A 748 -0.56 -14.63 -36.32
N MET A 749 -0.04 -14.23 -37.47
CA MET A 749 -0.80 -14.16 -38.71
C MET A 749 -1.04 -15.53 -39.35
N GLY A 750 -2.26 -15.73 -39.88
CA GLY A 750 -2.51 -16.88 -40.74
C GLY A 750 -3.79 -16.84 -41.55
N ALA A 751 -3.76 -17.54 -42.68
CA ALA A 751 -4.85 -17.59 -43.64
C ALA A 751 -5.61 -18.90 -43.54
N LYS A 752 -6.94 -18.82 -43.52
CA LYS A 752 -7.78 -20.03 -43.50
C LYS A 752 -7.64 -20.80 -44.82
N VAL A 753 -7.31 -22.09 -44.75
CA VAL A 753 -7.16 -22.98 -45.91
C VAL A 753 -7.88 -24.30 -45.66
N LYS A 754 -8.32 -24.96 -46.75
CA LYS A 754 -8.91 -26.31 -46.65
C LYS A 754 -7.86 -27.35 -46.27
N GLU A 755 -6.67 -27.24 -46.85
CA GLU A 755 -5.54 -28.12 -46.64
C GLU A 755 -4.24 -27.36 -46.92
N THR A 756 -3.18 -27.71 -46.21
CA THR A 756 -1.80 -27.26 -46.46
C THR A 756 -0.83 -28.31 -45.94
N ASP A 757 0.31 -28.45 -46.59
CA ASP A 757 1.48 -29.24 -46.19
C ASP A 757 2.51 -28.42 -45.39
N ASP A 758 2.24 -27.12 -45.20
CA ASP A 758 3.08 -26.16 -44.53
C ASP A 758 2.74 -26.02 -43.03
N TRP A 759 3.47 -25.16 -42.31
CA TRP A 759 3.17 -24.82 -40.94
C TRP A 759 1.79 -24.17 -40.83
N CYS A 760 0.98 -24.73 -39.94
CA CYS A 760 -0.37 -24.27 -39.72
C CYS A 760 -0.73 -24.32 -38.24
N PHE A 761 -1.79 -23.59 -37.90
CA PHE A 761 -2.40 -23.66 -36.59
C PHE A 761 -3.89 -23.98 -36.64
N LYS A 762 -4.34 -24.68 -35.60
CA LYS A 762 -5.76 -24.78 -35.25
C LYS A 762 -6.07 -23.71 -34.21
N LYS A 763 -7.30 -23.17 -34.25
CA LYS A 763 -7.74 -22.14 -33.30
C LYS A 763 -9.01 -22.54 -32.56
N SER A 764 -9.12 -22.13 -31.30
CA SER A 764 -10.35 -22.20 -30.49
C SER A 764 -10.48 -20.92 -29.68
N GLY A 765 -11.66 -20.30 -29.66
CA GLY A 765 -11.86 -19.00 -29.02
C GLY A 765 -10.94 -17.90 -29.56
N GLY A 766 -10.52 -17.99 -30.83
CA GLY A 766 -9.57 -17.06 -31.46
C GLY A 766 -8.10 -17.35 -31.20
N CYS A 767 -7.76 -18.27 -30.29
CA CYS A 767 -6.38 -18.53 -29.87
C CYS A 767 -5.79 -19.81 -30.46
N VAL A 768 -4.46 -19.84 -30.63
CA VAL A 768 -3.73 -21.00 -31.13
C VAL A 768 -3.86 -22.18 -30.17
N THR A 769 -4.42 -23.30 -30.64
CA THR A 769 -4.56 -24.54 -29.87
C THR A 769 -3.59 -25.63 -30.32
N ASN A 770 -3.20 -25.65 -31.57
CA ASN A 770 -2.19 -26.56 -32.07
C ASN A 770 -1.35 -25.85 -33.12
N TYR A 771 -0.06 -26.16 -33.18
CA TYR A 771 0.88 -25.64 -34.15
C TYR A 771 1.80 -26.78 -34.63
N GLY A 772 1.81 -27.00 -35.94
CA GLY A 772 2.53 -28.10 -36.58
C GLY A 772 2.50 -27.98 -38.10
N ARG A 773 3.24 -28.87 -38.76
CA ARG A 773 3.32 -28.92 -40.22
C ARG A 773 2.28 -29.90 -40.78
N GLY A 774 1.54 -29.47 -41.80
CA GLY A 774 0.48 -30.25 -42.43
C GLY A 774 -0.85 -30.23 -41.67
N GLY A 775 -1.95 -29.95 -42.36
CA GLY A 775 -3.29 -30.04 -41.74
C GLY A 775 -4.47 -29.68 -42.62
N GLU A 776 -5.62 -30.27 -42.30
CA GLU A 776 -6.93 -29.97 -42.90
C GLU A 776 -7.76 -28.99 -42.04
N ASP A 777 -8.60 -28.17 -42.69
CA ASP A 777 -9.42 -27.07 -42.14
C ASP A 777 -8.67 -26.28 -41.05
N CYS A 778 -7.52 -25.76 -41.44
CA CYS A 778 -6.58 -25.09 -40.57
C CYS A 778 -6.29 -23.67 -41.07
N TYR A 779 -5.40 -22.98 -40.36
CA TYR A 779 -4.89 -21.69 -40.79
C TYR A 779 -3.40 -21.84 -41.09
N GLN A 780 -3.00 -21.65 -42.35
CA GLN A 780 -1.60 -21.62 -42.76
C GLN A 780 -0.93 -20.42 -42.06
N ALA A 781 0.19 -20.68 -41.39
CA ALA A 781 0.92 -19.68 -40.63
C ALA A 781 1.82 -18.89 -41.57
N TYR A 782 1.85 -17.56 -41.41
CA TYR A 782 2.84 -16.71 -42.07
C TYR A 782 3.68 -16.04 -41.00
N GLY A 783 4.99 -16.00 -41.18
CA GLY A 783 6.02 -15.59 -40.21
C GLY A 783 5.96 -14.17 -39.65
N ILE A 784 4.78 -13.57 -39.43
CA ILE A 784 4.58 -12.24 -38.86
C ILE A 784 3.77 -12.39 -37.57
N SER A 785 4.36 -11.94 -36.47
CA SER A 785 3.74 -12.00 -35.14
C SER A 785 3.96 -10.72 -34.35
N TYR A 786 2.98 -10.32 -33.55
CA TYR A 786 3.09 -9.19 -32.62
C TYR A 786 3.18 -9.70 -31.18
N TRP A 787 4.04 -9.06 -30.39
CA TRP A 787 4.27 -9.40 -28.98
C TRP A 787 4.02 -8.21 -28.08
N ASN A 788 3.02 -8.29 -27.20
CA ASN A 788 2.72 -7.22 -26.24
C ASN A 788 3.80 -7.13 -25.13
N TYR A 789 3.71 -6.13 -24.26
CA TYR A 789 4.71 -5.91 -23.20
C TYR A 789 4.86 -7.09 -22.23
N GLU A 790 3.74 -7.65 -21.76
CA GLU A 790 3.75 -8.74 -20.77
C GLU A 790 4.34 -10.02 -21.34
N ASP A 791 3.91 -10.41 -22.54
CA ASP A 791 4.40 -11.61 -23.21
C ASP A 791 5.82 -11.43 -23.75
N SER A 792 6.25 -10.21 -24.06
CA SER A 792 7.65 -9.91 -24.38
C SER A 792 8.59 -10.28 -23.23
N ILE A 793 8.23 -9.95 -21.98
CA ILE A 793 9.04 -10.29 -20.80
C ILE A 793 9.15 -11.81 -20.64
N LYS A 794 8.04 -12.53 -20.78
CA LYS A 794 8.01 -13.99 -20.72
C LYS A 794 8.83 -14.60 -21.86
N LEU A 795 8.66 -14.11 -23.08
CA LEU A 795 9.32 -14.62 -24.27
C LEU A 795 10.84 -14.49 -24.15
N LYS A 796 11.37 -13.38 -23.63
CA LYS A 796 12.81 -13.24 -23.35
C LYS A 796 13.32 -14.34 -22.41
N ALA A 797 12.64 -14.54 -21.29
CA ALA A 797 13.05 -15.52 -20.30
C ALA A 797 12.98 -16.96 -20.86
N ASP A 798 11.89 -17.29 -21.56
CA ASP A 798 11.67 -18.62 -22.13
C ASP A 798 12.61 -18.91 -23.30
N LEU A 799 12.90 -17.93 -24.17
CA LEU A 799 13.88 -18.07 -25.25
C LEU A 799 15.27 -18.40 -24.71
N LEU A 800 15.77 -17.67 -23.71
CA LEU A 800 17.07 -17.96 -23.10
C LEU A 800 17.11 -19.34 -22.45
N LYS A 801 16.02 -19.71 -21.78
CA LYS A 801 15.92 -21.02 -21.12
C LYS A 801 15.94 -22.16 -22.14
N VAL A 802 15.17 -22.06 -23.22
CA VAL A 802 15.14 -23.08 -24.27
C VAL A 802 16.46 -23.10 -25.04
N TYR A 803 17.00 -21.95 -25.42
CA TYR A 803 18.26 -21.85 -26.18
C TYR A 803 19.44 -22.50 -25.45
N ASN A 804 19.51 -22.34 -24.13
CA ASN A 804 20.59 -22.92 -23.30
C ASN A 804 20.33 -24.38 -22.89
N SER A 805 19.21 -24.99 -23.30
CA SER A 805 18.90 -26.39 -23.00
C SER A 805 19.56 -27.36 -24.00
N ARG A 806 19.60 -28.66 -23.65
CA ARG A 806 20.14 -29.71 -24.54
C ARG A 806 19.29 -29.77 -25.82
N ALA A 807 19.93 -29.67 -26.99
CA ALA A 807 19.29 -29.51 -28.31
C ALA A 807 18.44 -28.22 -28.48
N GLY A 808 18.59 -27.23 -27.57
CA GLY A 808 17.88 -25.96 -27.64
C GLY A 808 18.11 -25.19 -28.93
N LYS A 809 19.35 -25.21 -29.44
CA LYS A 809 19.81 -24.50 -30.64
C LYS A 809 19.23 -25.02 -31.97
N GLU A 810 18.61 -26.20 -31.97
CA GLU A 810 17.99 -26.81 -33.17
C GLU A 810 16.52 -26.39 -33.35
N ASN A 811 15.93 -25.74 -32.35
CA ASN A 811 14.52 -25.34 -32.38
C ASN A 811 14.29 -24.07 -33.21
N LEU A 812 13.10 -23.98 -33.80
CA LEU A 812 12.57 -22.71 -34.28
C LEU A 812 12.09 -21.84 -33.10
N TRP A 813 12.23 -20.52 -33.20
CA TRP A 813 11.88 -19.60 -32.12
C TRP A 813 10.38 -19.65 -31.82
N GLU A 814 9.52 -19.78 -32.83
CA GLU A 814 8.07 -19.80 -32.70
C GLU A 814 7.56 -21.07 -32.00
N LEU A 815 8.34 -22.16 -32.00
CA LEU A 815 8.03 -23.36 -31.22
C LEU A 815 8.05 -23.09 -29.71
N VAL A 816 8.84 -22.11 -29.25
CA VAL A 816 8.95 -21.78 -27.83
C VAL A 816 7.59 -21.36 -27.26
N PRO A 817 6.93 -20.31 -27.76
CA PRO A 817 5.63 -19.92 -27.25
C PRO A 817 4.46 -20.78 -27.77
N LEU A 818 4.55 -21.38 -28.96
CA LEU A 818 3.41 -22.09 -29.56
C LEU A 818 3.33 -23.57 -29.17
N LYS A 819 4.45 -24.20 -28.78
CA LYS A 819 4.52 -25.65 -28.50
C LYS A 819 5.21 -26.01 -27.18
N ILE A 820 6.40 -25.47 -26.90
CA ILE A 820 7.25 -25.88 -25.77
C ILE A 820 6.77 -25.28 -24.44
N GLN A 821 6.58 -23.95 -24.40
CA GLN A 821 6.12 -23.18 -23.24
C GLN A 821 4.69 -22.67 -23.41
N LYS A 822 3.88 -23.36 -24.23
CA LYS A 822 2.52 -22.94 -24.61
C LYS A 822 1.63 -22.50 -23.44
N LYS A 823 1.78 -23.13 -22.26
CA LYS A 823 0.99 -22.81 -21.06
C LYS A 823 1.20 -21.38 -20.54
N ASN A 824 2.31 -20.72 -20.92
CA ASN A 824 2.65 -19.37 -20.48
C ASN A 824 2.04 -18.27 -21.38
N TYR A 825 1.53 -18.65 -22.56
CA TYR A 825 1.13 -17.71 -23.61
C TYR A 825 -0.33 -17.87 -24.01
N HIS A 826 -0.90 -16.75 -24.45
CA HIS A 826 -2.22 -16.70 -25.06
C HIS A 826 -2.11 -15.97 -26.39
N VAL A 827 -1.69 -16.71 -27.42
CA VAL A 827 -1.44 -16.16 -28.77
C VAL A 827 -2.71 -16.24 -29.59
N GLU A 828 -3.24 -15.09 -30.02
CA GLU A 828 -4.40 -15.00 -30.90
C GLU A 828 -4.01 -15.23 -32.36
N VAL A 829 -4.90 -15.86 -33.13
CA VAL A 829 -4.77 -16.02 -34.57
C VAL A 829 -5.31 -14.78 -35.26
N ARG A 830 -4.39 -13.99 -35.82
CA ARG A 830 -4.76 -12.85 -36.65
C ARG A 830 -5.06 -13.34 -38.07
N SER A 831 -6.36 -13.41 -38.38
CA SER A 831 -6.81 -13.97 -39.65
C SER A 831 -6.57 -12.99 -40.80
N ILE A 832 -5.92 -13.46 -41.86
CA ILE A 832 -5.70 -12.73 -43.12
C ILE A 832 -6.22 -13.55 -44.31
N HIS A 833 -6.34 -12.95 -45.49
CA HIS A 833 -6.65 -13.67 -46.71
C HIS A 833 -5.37 -14.20 -47.36
N LYS A 834 -5.44 -15.37 -48.00
CA LYS A 834 -4.30 -15.95 -48.73
C LYS A 834 -3.81 -15.05 -49.89
N SER A 835 -4.63 -14.11 -50.35
CA SER A 835 -4.25 -13.11 -51.34
C SER A 835 -3.44 -11.94 -50.78
N ASP A 836 -3.41 -11.73 -49.46
CA ASP A 836 -2.75 -10.58 -48.81
C ASP A 836 -1.24 -10.75 -48.72
N ILE A 837 -0.76 -12.00 -48.69
CA ILE A 837 0.64 -12.36 -48.47
C ILE A 837 0.98 -13.61 -49.28
N ALA A 838 2.22 -13.70 -49.76
CA ALA A 838 2.76 -14.89 -50.38
C ALA A 838 4.13 -15.20 -49.79
N GLU A 839 4.37 -16.46 -49.48
CA GLU A 839 5.68 -16.99 -49.11
C GLU A 839 6.25 -17.65 -50.37
N ILE A 840 7.50 -17.33 -50.71
CA ILE A 840 8.18 -17.92 -51.86
C ILE A 840 9.21 -18.88 -51.31
N ASP A 841 8.93 -20.17 -51.39
CA ASP A 841 9.62 -21.16 -50.59
C ASP A 841 10.63 -21.99 -51.42
N ASN A 842 10.38 -22.09 -52.73
CA ASN A 842 11.22 -22.78 -53.69
C ASN A 842 11.30 -22.02 -55.04
N PHE A 843 12.17 -22.50 -55.93
CA PHE A 843 12.41 -21.85 -57.22
C PHE A 843 11.20 -21.95 -58.18
N GLU A 844 10.41 -23.03 -58.13
CA GLU A 844 9.19 -23.17 -58.94
C GLU A 844 8.13 -22.14 -58.55
N GLU A 845 7.95 -21.90 -57.25
CA GLU A 845 7.06 -20.87 -56.74
C GLU A 845 7.51 -19.47 -57.19
N LEU A 846 8.82 -19.21 -57.21
CA LEU A 846 9.36 -17.95 -57.74
C LEU A 846 8.99 -17.77 -59.22
N ILE A 847 9.15 -18.80 -60.05
CA ILE A 847 8.75 -18.76 -61.47
C ILE A 847 7.24 -18.53 -61.62
N SER A 848 6.43 -19.16 -60.76
CA SER A 848 4.97 -19.02 -60.79
C SER A 848 4.49 -17.60 -60.51
N VAL A 849 5.27 -16.84 -59.71
CA VAL A 849 4.96 -15.46 -59.34
C VAL A 849 5.65 -14.45 -60.26
N ASP A 850 6.82 -14.79 -60.80
CA ASP A 850 7.59 -13.99 -61.75
C ASP A 850 8.22 -14.87 -62.85
N SER A 851 7.55 -14.88 -64.00
CA SER A 851 7.95 -15.67 -65.17
C SER A 851 9.32 -15.30 -65.75
N SER A 852 9.93 -14.17 -65.36
CA SER A 852 11.26 -13.79 -65.84
C SER A 852 12.36 -14.77 -65.40
N TYR A 853 12.13 -15.51 -64.31
CA TYR A 853 13.03 -16.54 -63.80
C TYR A 853 12.97 -17.87 -64.57
N ALA A 854 12.01 -18.06 -65.48
CA ALA A 854 11.86 -19.32 -66.23
C ALA A 854 13.10 -19.67 -67.08
N ASN A 855 13.90 -18.67 -67.46
CA ASN A 855 15.13 -18.85 -68.24
C ASN A 855 16.41 -18.61 -67.41
N TYR A 856 16.35 -18.74 -66.08
CA TYR A 856 17.50 -18.44 -65.22
C TYR A 856 18.64 -19.46 -65.44
N PRO A 857 19.90 -19.01 -65.64
CA PRO A 857 21.03 -19.90 -65.92
C PRO A 857 21.25 -20.93 -64.81
N GLY A 858 21.40 -22.20 -65.19
CA GLY A 858 21.73 -23.29 -64.26
C GLY A 858 20.55 -23.84 -63.46
N HIS A 859 19.30 -23.43 -63.72
CA HIS A 859 18.15 -23.99 -63.00
C HIS A 859 17.89 -25.47 -63.29
N GLU A 860 18.25 -25.95 -64.49
CA GLU A 860 18.11 -27.35 -64.93
C GLU A 860 18.92 -28.34 -64.06
N GLU A 861 19.99 -27.88 -63.38
CA GLU A 861 20.82 -28.72 -62.49
C GLU A 861 20.23 -28.90 -61.08
N PHE A 862 19.24 -28.09 -60.71
CA PHE A 862 18.59 -28.09 -59.37
C PHE A 862 17.15 -28.61 -59.41
N ASP A 863 16.68 -29.04 -60.59
CA ASP A 863 15.37 -29.64 -60.82
C ASP A 863 15.39 -31.12 -60.33
N VAL A 864 15.35 -31.30 -59.01
CA VAL A 864 15.25 -32.63 -58.39
C VAL A 864 13.81 -32.83 -57.93
N LYS A 865 13.09 -33.70 -58.65
CA LYS A 865 11.78 -34.24 -58.27
C LYS A 865 11.73 -34.82 -56.85
#